data_AF-A0A1V9XQZ6-F1
#
_entry.id   AF-A0A1V9XQZ6-F1
#
_cell.length_a   1.000
_cell.length_b   1.000
_cell.length_c   1.000
_cell.angle_alpha   90.00
_cell.angle_beta   90.00
_cell.angle_gamma   90.00
#
_symmetry.space_group_name_H-M   'P 1'
#
loop_
_entity.id
_entity.type
_entity.pdbx_description
1 polymer ?
#
loop_
_entity_poly.entity_id
_entity_poly.type
_entity_poly.pdbx_seq_one_letter_code
_entity_poly.pdbx_strand_id
1 'polypeptide(L)'
;MRPIEIILYFIYRIVLYFWRPVLRRGRFSTLYDLSSNSPQKNGILIPQKEFEEELPHITLDGPSIRKTSDSVQIFGQNSKGQILLASIHRQFDGRAIANLYVRLCSERSFCLPQPLEVDASNEEHFVAGNLRISCIHPMRRWRVAFNGHLKEIGADTAHLLHVKLIAVFASKVFVENEEPEEMFLFGYKTRSSGIHPLVKKSIIAFTENGISSVLGITSLPDVMSNFVFGYINFPSRQQRALQCCSATEDFFQPGKLAVDIGVASWKSVRLTVLEQTDAIEQLQNHAGTFWQQSLKFFKISLDGNPGYALISDCIGKKTLSSLPPVPRYLAMCRASPSSNPLVVSFHEDACAYGPLTGGKGSSLAVLTHISQDHKDLFRVPEGVCVTTAAYDEFISTTTVAEALEELEEVAASRPTLKELREVCEKICQVIASAELPLSIASVLSQYVNPSLRYAVRSSACGEDSEETSAAGQMETILGVKGFQAVLKAVARCWASQFSFIALQYRRHYGQPINVPMCVVVQQMIESEVSGVMFTVDPVSGNTRHITITANYGLGESVVSAAADPDTFVVAKTYDSREVEFVQEELGEKKLFTVLSETGGTRDVTGEARLSEACLSREQVLELAKVALVLERAYAAPRDTEWAYFKDKLFMLQARPVTSLDQIDTQFEFLHESDQGMDSEIDALSKANVG
;
A
#
# COMPACT_ATOMS: atom_id res chain seq x y z
N MET A 1 -18.42 -3.37 -50.47
CA MET A 1 -17.75 -2.16 -49.99
C MET A 1 -17.86 -1.09 -51.07
N ARG A 2 -18.27 0.12 -50.71
CA ARG A 2 -18.22 1.29 -51.59
C ARG A 2 -16.75 1.63 -51.90
N PRO A 3 -16.43 2.24 -53.06
CA PRO A 3 -15.04 2.58 -53.43
C PRO A 3 -14.29 3.39 -52.37
N ILE A 4 -15.01 4.28 -51.66
CA ILE A 4 -14.50 5.06 -50.54
C ILE A 4 -14.06 4.20 -49.35
N GLU A 5 -14.79 3.13 -49.04
CA GLU A 5 -14.49 2.22 -47.93
C GLU A 5 -13.21 1.42 -48.22
N ILE A 6 -12.97 1.07 -49.49
CA ILE A 6 -11.73 0.41 -49.95
C ILE A 6 -10.54 1.38 -49.83
N ILE A 7 -10.71 2.63 -50.25
CA ILE A 7 -9.66 3.65 -50.15
C ILE A 7 -9.31 3.92 -48.68
N LEU A 8 -10.31 4.06 -47.81
CA LEU A 8 -10.11 4.21 -46.36
C LEU A 8 -9.42 2.98 -45.76
N TYR A 9 -9.81 1.76 -46.15
CA TYR A 9 -9.13 0.54 -45.70
C TYR A 9 -7.63 0.53 -46.06
N PHE A 10 -7.28 0.92 -47.29
CA PHE A 10 -5.88 1.00 -47.71
C PHE A 10 -5.13 2.13 -46.99
N ILE A 11 -5.74 3.30 -46.80
CA ILE A 11 -5.16 4.39 -46.03
C ILE A 11 -4.88 3.93 -44.59
N TYR A 12 -5.83 3.28 -43.93
CA TYR A 12 -5.64 2.75 -42.58
C TYR A 12 -4.58 1.66 -42.51
N ARG A 13 -4.51 0.74 -43.48
CA ARG A 13 -3.42 -0.24 -43.58
C ARG A 13 -2.07 0.42 -43.76
N ILE A 14 -1.98 1.46 -44.57
CA ILE A 14 -0.75 2.23 -44.79
C ILE A 14 -0.36 2.95 -43.49
N VAL A 15 -1.31 3.62 -42.82
CA VAL A 15 -1.09 4.26 -41.53
C VAL A 15 -0.64 3.25 -40.48
N LEU A 16 -1.31 2.11 -40.33
CA LEU A 16 -0.92 1.03 -39.41
C LEU A 16 0.44 0.43 -39.77
N TYR A 17 0.78 0.33 -41.06
CA TYR A 17 2.07 -0.16 -41.54
C TYR A 17 3.20 0.82 -41.21
N PHE A 18 2.98 2.13 -41.35
CA PHE A 18 3.93 3.19 -40.98
C PHE A 18 4.00 3.43 -39.47
N TRP A 19 2.91 3.19 -38.74
CA TRP A 19 2.89 3.20 -37.28
C TRP A 19 3.43 1.90 -36.69
N ARG A 20 3.55 0.82 -37.46
CA ARG A 20 4.05 -0.49 -37.00
C ARG A 20 5.39 -0.43 -36.28
N PRO A 21 6.39 0.38 -36.69
CA PRO A 21 7.64 0.58 -35.94
C PRO A 21 7.43 1.38 -34.65
N VAL A 22 6.51 2.34 -34.64
CA VAL A 22 6.15 3.15 -33.46
C VAL A 22 5.34 2.33 -32.44
N LEU A 23 4.43 1.48 -32.90
CA LEU A 23 3.66 0.50 -32.12
C LEU A 23 4.51 -0.71 -31.68
N ARG A 24 5.66 -0.93 -32.33
CA ARG A 24 6.67 -1.94 -31.93
C ARG A 24 7.73 -1.38 -30.98
N ARG A 25 7.85 -0.06 -30.84
CA ARG A 25 8.65 0.53 -29.76
C ARG A 25 7.84 0.31 -28.49
N GLY A 26 8.21 -0.72 -27.74
CA GLY A 26 7.60 -0.96 -26.44
C GLY A 26 7.85 0.22 -25.51
N ARG A 27 7.08 0.29 -24.43
CA ARG A 27 7.03 1.42 -23.49
C ARG A 27 8.43 1.84 -23.01
N PHE A 28 9.34 0.87 -22.90
CA PHE A 28 10.71 1.06 -22.39
C PHE A 28 11.81 0.81 -23.43
N SER A 29 11.47 0.63 -24.71
CA SER A 29 12.43 0.34 -25.81
C SER A 29 13.52 1.39 -26.00
N THR A 30 13.32 2.60 -25.49
CA THR A 30 14.33 3.67 -25.51
C THR A 30 15.23 3.71 -24.27
N LEU A 31 14.86 2.99 -23.20
CA LEU A 31 15.62 2.94 -21.96
C LEU A 31 16.71 1.85 -22.01
N TYR A 32 16.46 0.80 -22.79
CA TYR A 32 17.31 -0.36 -22.87
C TYR A 32 18.15 -0.41 -24.15
N ASP A 33 19.44 -0.68 -23.96
CA ASP A 33 20.42 -1.02 -24.97
C ASP A 33 21.30 -2.15 -24.40
N LEU A 34 20.96 -3.39 -24.74
CA LEU A 34 21.63 -4.60 -24.26
C LEU A 34 23.10 -4.69 -24.69
N SER A 35 23.51 -3.89 -25.69
CA SER A 35 24.90 -3.80 -26.13
C SER A 35 25.72 -2.76 -25.37
N SER A 36 25.06 -1.98 -24.49
CA SER A 36 25.70 -0.94 -23.70
C SER A 36 26.52 -1.52 -22.54
N ASN A 37 27.63 -0.85 -22.22
CA ASN A 37 28.40 -1.13 -20.99
C ASN A 37 27.78 -0.47 -19.75
N SER A 38 26.76 0.39 -19.90
CA SER A 38 26.05 1.00 -18.77
C SER A 38 25.13 -0.04 -18.13
N PRO A 39 25.27 -0.31 -16.82
CA PRO A 39 24.40 -1.23 -16.08
C PRO A 39 22.91 -0.87 -16.16
N GLN A 40 22.56 0.43 -16.23
CA GLN A 40 21.16 0.83 -16.40
C GLN A 40 20.64 0.52 -17.81
N LYS A 41 21.45 0.78 -18.84
CA LYS A 41 21.02 0.57 -20.23
C LYS A 41 21.00 -0.90 -20.63
N ASN A 42 21.92 -1.72 -20.13
CA ASN A 42 21.92 -3.14 -20.43
C ASN A 42 20.99 -3.98 -19.53
N GLY A 43 20.25 -3.33 -18.63
CA GLY A 43 19.21 -3.95 -17.81
C GLY A 43 19.69 -4.65 -16.53
N ILE A 44 20.96 -4.48 -16.14
CA ILE A 44 21.48 -4.94 -14.85
C ILE A 44 20.87 -4.12 -13.70
N LEU A 45 20.76 -2.80 -13.86
CA LEU A 45 20.09 -1.90 -12.93
C LEU A 45 18.82 -1.38 -13.57
N ILE A 46 17.72 -1.35 -12.81
CA ILE A 46 16.45 -0.83 -13.32
C ILE A 46 16.51 0.70 -13.39
N PRO A 47 16.21 1.32 -14.54
CA PRO A 47 16.13 2.76 -14.64
C PRO A 47 14.99 3.32 -13.76
N GLN A 48 15.24 4.42 -13.04
CA GLN A 48 14.22 5.10 -12.20
C GLN A 48 12.91 5.39 -12.96
N LYS A 49 13.04 5.76 -14.23
CA LYS A 49 11.90 6.04 -15.12
C LYS A 49 10.96 4.84 -15.30
N GLU A 50 11.44 3.61 -15.16
CA GLU A 50 10.58 2.43 -15.22
C GLU A 50 9.68 2.33 -13.99
N PHE A 51 10.20 2.64 -12.80
CA PHE A 51 9.41 2.76 -11.59
C PHE A 51 8.38 3.88 -11.71
N GLU A 52 8.79 5.08 -12.15
CA GLU A 52 7.87 6.23 -12.33
C GLU A 52 6.65 5.92 -13.22
N GLU A 53 6.83 5.05 -14.21
CA GLU A 53 5.79 4.64 -15.16
C GLU A 53 4.91 3.47 -14.64
N GLU A 54 5.44 2.62 -13.77
CA GLU A 54 4.75 1.44 -13.24
C GLU A 54 4.02 1.72 -11.93
N LEU A 55 4.56 2.62 -11.11
CA LEU A 55 3.98 3.03 -9.83
C LEU A 55 2.67 3.83 -9.99
N PRO A 56 1.88 3.97 -8.91
CA PRO A 56 0.65 4.77 -8.94
C PRO A 56 0.95 6.25 -9.20
N HIS A 57 0.16 6.89 -10.07
CA HIS A 57 0.28 8.33 -10.31
C HIS A 57 -0.58 9.09 -9.30
N ILE A 58 0.03 9.75 -8.31
CA ILE A 58 -0.69 10.36 -7.16
C ILE A 58 -1.25 11.77 -7.46
N THR A 59 -0.93 12.38 -8.60
CA THR A 59 -1.31 13.78 -8.89
C THR A 59 -2.82 13.98 -9.13
N LEU A 60 -3.56 14.24 -8.05
CA LEU A 60 -4.98 14.63 -8.09
C LEU A 60 -5.20 16.02 -8.72
N ASP A 61 -4.18 16.89 -8.72
CA ASP A 61 -4.29 18.29 -9.18
C ASP A 61 -3.93 18.51 -10.67
N GLY A 62 -3.80 17.43 -11.44
CA GLY A 62 -3.52 17.50 -12.88
C GLY A 62 -4.78 17.38 -13.77
N PRO A 63 -4.90 18.14 -14.87
CA PRO A 63 -5.89 17.85 -15.93
C PRO A 63 -5.66 16.51 -16.64
N SER A 64 -4.56 15.81 -16.35
CA SER A 64 -4.19 14.50 -16.89
C SER A 64 -5.11 13.38 -16.38
N ILE A 65 -5.30 13.20 -15.06
CA ILE A 65 -6.11 12.07 -14.52
C ILE A 65 -7.59 12.19 -14.86
N ARG A 66 -8.13 13.41 -15.02
CA ARG A 66 -9.52 13.62 -15.49
C ARG A 66 -9.81 13.00 -16.86
N LYS A 67 -8.78 12.58 -17.61
CA LYS A 67 -8.88 11.94 -18.93
C LYS A 67 -8.14 10.60 -19.03
N THR A 68 -7.56 10.06 -17.96
CA THR A 68 -6.74 8.83 -18.04
C THR A 68 -7.13 7.81 -16.98
N SER A 69 -7.20 6.52 -17.36
CA SER A 69 -7.29 5.43 -16.39
C SER A 69 -5.95 5.27 -15.68
N ASP A 70 -5.95 5.04 -14.37
CA ASP A 70 -4.76 4.57 -13.64
C ASP A 70 -5.10 3.22 -12.99
N SER A 71 -4.68 2.13 -13.63
CA SER A 71 -5.00 0.78 -13.15
C SER A 71 -3.87 -0.22 -13.27
N VAL A 72 -3.92 -1.20 -12.37
CA VAL A 72 -3.11 -2.42 -12.37
C VAL A 72 -4.03 -3.62 -12.27
N GLN A 73 -3.72 -4.68 -13.03
CA GLN A 73 -4.40 -5.97 -12.94
C GLN A 73 -3.36 -7.08 -13.05
N ILE A 74 -3.49 -8.11 -12.22
CA ILE A 74 -2.66 -9.30 -12.18
C ILE A 74 -3.58 -10.49 -12.33
N PHE A 75 -3.27 -11.37 -13.27
CA PHE A 75 -3.92 -12.66 -13.44
C PHE A 75 -2.86 -13.75 -13.38
N GLY A 76 -3.13 -14.83 -12.66
CA GLY A 76 -2.28 -16.01 -12.56
C GLY A 76 -3.13 -17.29 -12.53
N GLN A 77 -2.62 -18.35 -13.15
CA GLN A 77 -3.26 -19.67 -13.18
C GLN A 77 -2.23 -20.80 -13.23
N ASN A 78 -2.62 -22.03 -12.90
CA ASN A 78 -1.71 -23.18 -13.05
C ASN A 78 -2.35 -24.45 -13.61
N SER A 79 -1.54 -25.50 -13.74
CA SER A 79 -1.96 -26.80 -14.28
C SER A 79 -3.04 -27.49 -13.45
N LYS A 80 -3.14 -27.18 -12.14
CA LYS A 80 -4.17 -27.72 -11.25
C LYS A 80 -5.50 -26.95 -11.34
N GLY A 81 -5.59 -25.90 -12.15
CA GLY A 81 -6.80 -25.08 -12.27
C GLY A 81 -7.01 -24.08 -11.14
N GLN A 82 -5.99 -23.86 -10.31
CA GLN A 82 -5.95 -22.76 -9.35
C GLN A 82 -5.83 -21.43 -10.12
N ILE A 83 -6.52 -20.39 -9.65
CA ILE A 83 -6.57 -19.07 -10.31
C ILE A 83 -6.48 -17.96 -9.27
N LEU A 84 -5.72 -16.92 -9.59
CA LEU A 84 -5.73 -15.62 -8.92
C LEU A 84 -5.99 -14.54 -9.96
N LEU A 85 -6.96 -13.68 -9.69
CA LEU A 85 -7.16 -12.44 -10.44
C LEU A 85 -7.32 -11.32 -9.43
N ALA A 86 -6.46 -10.31 -9.50
CA ALA A 86 -6.51 -9.11 -8.67
C ALA A 86 -6.42 -7.86 -9.55
N SER A 87 -7.24 -6.84 -9.29
CA SER A 87 -7.09 -5.55 -9.97
C SER A 87 -7.47 -4.37 -9.09
N ILE A 88 -6.80 -3.25 -9.32
CA ILE A 88 -7.13 -1.95 -8.72
C ILE A 88 -7.22 -0.93 -9.86
N HIS A 89 -8.39 -0.30 -9.99
CA HIS A 89 -8.65 0.78 -10.96
C HIS A 89 -8.97 2.08 -10.22
N ARG A 90 -8.01 2.99 -10.18
CA ARG A 90 -8.10 4.25 -9.44
C ARG A 90 -8.92 5.29 -10.20
N GLN A 91 -9.50 6.23 -9.46
CA GLN A 91 -10.32 7.33 -9.97
C GLN A 91 -9.76 8.68 -9.50
N PHE A 92 -10.06 9.74 -10.24
CA PHE A 92 -9.58 11.10 -9.93
C PHE A 92 -10.28 11.72 -8.71
N ASP A 93 -11.39 11.15 -8.25
CA ASP A 93 -12.18 11.66 -7.13
C ASP A 93 -11.78 11.03 -5.79
N GLY A 94 -10.74 10.19 -5.77
CA GLY A 94 -10.23 9.50 -4.58
C GLY A 94 -10.87 8.14 -4.30
N ARG A 95 -11.59 7.57 -5.28
CA ARG A 95 -12.16 6.22 -5.23
C ARG A 95 -11.32 5.23 -6.05
N ALA A 96 -11.49 3.94 -5.77
CA ALA A 96 -10.91 2.88 -6.57
C ALA A 96 -11.89 1.72 -6.74
N ILE A 97 -11.73 0.97 -7.82
CA ILE A 97 -12.39 -0.32 -8.00
C ILE A 97 -11.37 -1.41 -7.71
N ALA A 98 -11.58 -2.18 -6.64
CA ALA A 98 -10.82 -3.36 -6.29
C ALA A 98 -11.57 -4.62 -6.76
N ASN A 99 -10.90 -5.51 -7.48
CA ASN A 99 -11.42 -6.83 -7.79
C ASN A 99 -10.42 -7.88 -7.29
N LEU A 100 -10.92 -8.94 -6.66
CA LEU A 100 -10.13 -10.11 -6.29
C LEU A 100 -11.00 -11.34 -6.52
N TYR A 101 -10.43 -12.33 -7.20
CA TYR A 101 -11.00 -13.64 -7.42
C TYR A 101 -9.92 -14.70 -7.21
N VAL A 102 -10.25 -15.74 -6.45
CA VAL A 102 -9.35 -16.83 -6.11
C VAL A 102 -10.09 -18.15 -6.32
N ARG A 103 -9.46 -19.10 -7.00
CA ARG A 103 -9.93 -20.48 -7.13
C ARG A 103 -8.87 -21.44 -6.61
N LEU A 104 -9.27 -22.33 -5.71
CA LEU A 104 -8.40 -23.31 -5.05
C LEU A 104 -8.37 -24.66 -5.78
N CYS A 105 -7.46 -25.57 -5.40
CA CYS A 105 -7.43 -26.94 -5.94
C CYS A 105 -8.71 -27.72 -5.62
N SER A 106 -9.39 -27.36 -4.52
CA SER A 106 -10.68 -27.93 -4.11
C SER A 106 -11.84 -27.53 -5.03
N GLU A 107 -11.58 -26.75 -6.09
CA GLU A 107 -12.55 -26.16 -7.02
C GLU A 107 -13.47 -25.10 -6.40
N ARG A 108 -13.29 -24.80 -5.10
CA ARG A 108 -13.95 -23.68 -4.42
C ARG A 108 -13.38 -22.35 -4.92
N SER A 109 -14.27 -21.39 -5.11
CA SER A 109 -13.95 -20.10 -5.73
C SER A 109 -14.51 -18.96 -4.90
N PHE A 110 -13.74 -17.90 -4.75
CA PHE A 110 -14.01 -16.78 -3.86
C PHE A 110 -13.83 -15.46 -4.60
N CYS A 111 -14.65 -14.46 -4.28
CA CYS A 111 -14.52 -13.12 -4.84
C CYS A 111 -14.81 -12.01 -3.84
N LEU A 112 -14.33 -10.79 -4.14
CA LEU A 112 -14.67 -9.62 -3.35
C LEU A 112 -16.19 -9.35 -3.41
N PRO A 113 -16.87 -9.16 -2.26
CA PRO A 113 -18.31 -8.95 -2.22
C PRO A 113 -18.74 -7.59 -2.76
N GLN A 114 -17.91 -6.56 -2.56
CA GLN A 114 -18.12 -5.20 -3.07
C GLN A 114 -16.82 -4.71 -3.71
N PRO A 115 -16.85 -4.30 -4.99
CA PRO A 115 -15.64 -3.91 -5.70
C PRO A 115 -15.31 -2.41 -5.58
N LEU A 116 -16.19 -1.58 -5.01
CA LEU A 116 -16.00 -0.12 -5.01
C LEU A 116 -15.52 0.36 -3.64
N GLU A 117 -14.30 0.89 -3.61
CA GLU A 117 -13.55 1.22 -2.41
C GLU A 117 -13.01 2.66 -2.46
N VAL A 118 -12.44 3.09 -1.34
CA VAL A 118 -11.64 4.32 -1.29
C VAL A 118 -10.24 4.03 -1.83
N ASP A 119 -9.72 4.90 -2.69
CA ASP A 119 -8.34 4.79 -3.17
C ASP A 119 -7.39 5.20 -2.04
N ALA A 120 -6.65 4.24 -1.50
CA ALA A 120 -5.61 4.45 -0.50
C ALA A 120 -4.19 4.33 -1.10
N SER A 121 -4.07 4.27 -2.43
CA SER A 121 -2.76 4.14 -3.10
C SER A 121 -1.82 5.31 -2.75
N ASN A 122 -0.53 5.01 -2.70
CA ASN A 122 0.57 5.94 -2.45
C ASN A 122 1.61 5.85 -3.58
N GLU A 123 2.76 6.51 -3.46
CA GLU A 123 3.78 6.53 -4.52
C GLU A 123 4.40 5.15 -4.80
N GLU A 124 4.21 4.16 -3.93
CA GLU A 124 4.86 2.85 -3.98
C GLU A 124 3.86 1.72 -4.30
N HIS A 125 2.59 1.88 -3.92
CA HIS A 125 1.60 0.79 -3.88
C HIS A 125 0.22 1.21 -4.36
N PHE A 126 -0.41 0.32 -5.12
CA PHE A 126 -1.84 0.39 -5.37
C PHE A 126 -2.57 -0.22 -4.17
N VAL A 127 -3.46 0.55 -3.54
CA VAL A 127 -4.21 0.10 -2.36
C VAL A 127 -5.67 0.52 -2.48
N ALA A 128 -6.57 -0.44 -2.32
CA ALA A 128 -8.00 -0.20 -2.29
C ALA A 128 -8.70 -1.26 -1.41
N GLY A 129 -9.33 -0.79 -0.33
CA GLY A 129 -9.83 -1.68 0.73
C GLY A 129 -8.69 -2.52 1.31
N ASN A 130 -8.92 -3.83 1.47
CA ASN A 130 -7.91 -4.76 1.98
C ASN A 130 -7.01 -5.37 0.89
N LEU A 131 -7.07 -4.89 -0.35
CA LEU A 131 -6.24 -5.35 -1.47
C LEU A 131 -5.09 -4.36 -1.70
N ARG A 132 -3.86 -4.88 -1.70
CA ARG A 132 -2.62 -4.17 -2.00
C ARG A 132 -1.91 -4.84 -3.17
N ILE A 133 -1.45 -4.05 -4.13
CA ILE A 133 -0.63 -4.50 -5.25
C ILE A 133 0.64 -3.63 -5.30
N SER A 134 1.79 -4.26 -5.03
CA SER A 134 3.08 -3.59 -4.88
C SER A 134 4.04 -3.98 -6.00
N CYS A 135 4.72 -2.99 -6.57
CA CYS A 135 5.77 -3.21 -7.56
C CYS A 135 7.10 -3.49 -6.85
N ILE A 136 7.60 -4.74 -6.91
CA ILE A 136 8.92 -5.09 -6.34
C ILE A 136 10.02 -4.80 -7.36
N HIS A 137 9.84 -5.28 -8.59
CA HIS A 137 10.68 -4.94 -9.74
C HIS A 137 9.76 -4.66 -10.94
N PRO A 138 9.81 -3.46 -11.52
CA PRO A 138 9.09 -3.10 -12.73
C PRO A 138 9.23 -4.16 -13.83
N MET A 139 8.12 -4.40 -14.56
CA MET A 139 7.94 -5.49 -15.54
C MET A 139 8.18 -6.95 -15.08
N ARG A 140 8.73 -7.18 -13.90
CA ARG A 140 9.30 -8.50 -13.52
C ARG A 140 8.63 -9.12 -12.31
N ARG A 141 8.39 -8.33 -11.26
CA ARG A 141 7.99 -8.84 -9.95
C ARG A 141 7.02 -7.90 -9.27
N TRP A 142 5.85 -8.45 -8.96
CA TRP A 142 4.77 -7.75 -8.29
C TRP A 142 4.24 -8.61 -7.15
N ARG A 143 3.85 -7.97 -6.06
CA ARG A 143 3.23 -8.61 -4.92
C ARG A 143 1.74 -8.26 -4.89
N VAL A 144 0.89 -9.25 -4.74
CA VAL A 144 -0.52 -9.08 -4.38
C VAL A 144 -0.66 -9.49 -2.93
N ALA A 145 -1.14 -8.60 -2.08
CA ALA A 145 -1.48 -8.90 -0.70
C ALA A 145 -2.96 -8.58 -0.47
N PHE A 146 -3.65 -9.49 0.19
CA PHE A 146 -5.02 -9.34 0.62
C PHE A 146 -5.21 -9.93 2.00
N ASN A 147 -5.85 -9.19 2.88
CA ASN A 147 -6.21 -9.69 4.19
C ASN A 147 -7.59 -9.17 4.57
N GLY A 148 -8.63 -9.94 4.26
CA GLY A 148 -10.00 -9.46 4.36
C GLY A 148 -11.01 -10.58 4.17
N HIS A 149 -12.21 -10.21 3.74
CA HIS A 149 -13.29 -11.16 3.55
C HIS A 149 -13.60 -11.37 2.08
N LEU A 150 -13.74 -12.63 1.68
CA LEU A 150 -14.24 -12.99 0.36
C LEU A 150 -15.54 -13.77 0.48
N LYS A 151 -16.39 -13.61 -0.53
CA LYS A 151 -17.62 -14.37 -0.70
C LYS A 151 -17.33 -15.62 -1.51
N GLU A 152 -17.79 -16.77 -1.05
CA GLU A 152 -17.75 -18.01 -1.84
C GLU A 152 -18.79 -17.99 -2.97
N ILE A 153 -18.37 -18.38 -4.17
CA ILE A 153 -19.21 -18.43 -5.37
C ILE A 153 -20.01 -19.73 -5.36
N GLY A 154 -21.33 -19.64 -5.55
CA GLY A 154 -22.23 -20.80 -5.61
C GLY A 154 -22.78 -21.29 -4.26
N ALA A 155 -22.35 -20.71 -3.13
CA ALA A 155 -22.94 -20.97 -1.83
C ALA A 155 -24.24 -20.16 -1.61
N ASP A 156 -25.28 -20.81 -1.06
CA ASP A 156 -26.49 -20.13 -0.60
C ASP A 156 -26.18 -19.38 0.72
N THR A 157 -26.48 -18.08 0.72
CA THR A 157 -26.24 -17.05 1.77
C THR A 157 -24.87 -16.36 1.75
N ALA A 158 -24.88 -15.14 2.31
CA ALA A 158 -23.77 -14.18 2.40
C ALA A 158 -22.64 -14.66 3.35
N HIS A 159 -22.18 -15.89 3.18
CA HIS A 159 -21.04 -16.44 3.91
C HIS A 159 -19.76 -15.76 3.42
N LEU A 160 -19.34 -14.76 4.19
CA LEU A 160 -18.03 -14.14 4.09
C LEU A 160 -17.04 -14.94 4.94
N LEU A 161 -15.98 -15.41 4.31
CA LEU A 161 -14.88 -16.10 4.99
C LEU A 161 -13.68 -15.16 5.07
N HIS A 162 -13.00 -15.17 6.21
CA HIS A 162 -11.71 -14.48 6.31
C HIS A 162 -10.70 -15.21 5.42
N VAL A 163 -10.10 -14.46 4.50
CA VAL A 163 -9.08 -14.93 3.58
C VAL A 163 -7.87 -14.03 3.70
N LYS A 164 -6.72 -14.65 3.97
CA LYS A 164 -5.41 -14.02 3.85
C LYS A 164 -4.70 -14.60 2.64
N LEU A 165 -4.24 -13.75 1.75
CA LEU A 165 -3.58 -14.10 0.51
C LEU A 165 -2.37 -13.19 0.32
N ILE A 166 -1.20 -13.78 0.18
CA ILE A 166 0.01 -13.09 -0.29
C ILE A 166 0.47 -13.86 -1.50
N ALA A 167 0.79 -13.17 -2.60
CA ALA A 167 1.24 -13.76 -3.84
C ALA A 167 2.35 -12.91 -4.47
N VAL A 168 3.56 -13.48 -4.60
CA VAL A 168 4.61 -12.94 -5.46
C VAL A 168 4.94 -13.95 -6.56
N PHE A 169 5.54 -15.09 -6.14
CA PHE A 169 5.92 -16.29 -6.93
C PHE A 169 5.19 -17.54 -6.49
N ALA A 170 4.72 -17.58 -5.27
CA ALA A 170 3.76 -18.56 -4.83
C ALA A 170 2.71 -17.76 -4.07
N SER A 171 1.45 -18.14 -4.20
CA SER A 171 0.43 -17.63 -3.32
C SER A 171 0.25 -18.56 -2.15
N LYS A 172 0.31 -18.04 -0.93
CA LYS A 172 -0.19 -18.77 0.22
C LYS A 172 -1.57 -18.25 0.56
N VAL A 173 -2.56 -19.12 0.45
CA VAL A 173 -3.94 -18.78 0.73
C VAL A 173 -4.35 -19.45 2.03
N PHE A 174 -4.77 -18.62 2.95
CA PHE A 174 -5.37 -19.04 4.20
C PHE A 174 -6.86 -18.75 4.08
N VAL A 175 -7.66 -19.80 4.22
CA VAL A 175 -9.12 -19.67 4.37
C VAL A 175 -9.44 -20.04 5.81
N GLU A 176 -10.30 -19.25 6.43
CA GLU A 176 -10.78 -19.49 7.79
C GLU A 176 -11.21 -20.95 8.00
N ASN A 177 -10.65 -21.60 9.02
CA ASN A 177 -10.87 -23.02 9.37
C ASN A 177 -10.33 -24.06 8.36
N GLU A 178 -9.41 -23.68 7.47
CA GLU A 178 -8.72 -24.59 6.55
C GLU A 178 -7.20 -24.55 6.72
N GLU A 179 -6.55 -25.64 6.35
CA GLU A 179 -5.08 -25.68 6.27
C GLU A 179 -4.59 -24.77 5.14
N PRO A 180 -3.50 -24.02 5.33
CA PRO A 180 -2.98 -23.12 4.31
C PRO A 180 -2.62 -23.86 3.02
N GLU A 181 -3.06 -23.34 1.87
CA GLU A 181 -2.77 -23.91 0.55
C GLU A 181 -1.71 -23.07 -0.17
N GLU A 182 -0.70 -23.72 -0.77
CA GLU A 182 0.28 -23.07 -1.64
C GLU A 182 -0.15 -23.19 -3.12
N MET A 183 -0.21 -22.06 -3.82
CA MET A 183 -0.55 -21.94 -5.24
C MET A 183 0.67 -21.44 -6.01
N PHE A 184 1.14 -22.20 -6.99
CA PHE A 184 2.18 -21.75 -7.92
C PHE A 184 1.50 -21.41 -9.23
N LEU A 185 1.40 -20.13 -9.57
CA LEU A 185 0.62 -19.57 -10.66
C LEU A 185 1.51 -19.02 -11.79
N PHE A 186 0.98 -18.94 -13.00
CA PHE A 186 1.62 -18.24 -14.10
C PHE A 186 0.60 -17.35 -14.75
N GLY A 187 0.99 -16.11 -15.04
CA GLY A 187 0.11 -15.27 -15.83
C GLY A 187 0.72 -13.94 -16.20
N TYR A 188 -0.10 -12.90 -16.18
CA TYR A 188 0.22 -11.60 -16.74
C TYR A 188 -0.17 -10.47 -15.79
N LYS A 189 0.61 -9.40 -15.86
CA LYS A 189 0.24 -8.09 -15.32
C LYS A 189 -0.29 -7.23 -16.46
N THR A 190 -1.19 -6.30 -16.21
CA THR A 190 -1.50 -5.20 -17.15
C THR A 190 -1.47 -3.91 -16.37
N ARG A 191 -0.65 -2.97 -16.85
CA ARG A 191 -0.61 -1.59 -16.39
C ARG A 191 -1.29 -0.73 -17.43
N SER A 192 -2.16 0.18 -17.01
CA SER A 192 -2.86 1.08 -17.93
C SER A 192 -2.86 2.47 -17.35
N SER A 193 -2.19 3.38 -18.06
CA SER A 193 -2.13 4.81 -17.81
C SER A 193 -2.51 5.51 -19.12
N GLY A 194 -3.65 6.20 -19.18
CA GLY A 194 -4.11 6.88 -20.40
C GLY A 194 -5.55 6.60 -20.84
N ILE A 195 -5.88 6.97 -22.08
CA ILE A 195 -7.12 6.54 -22.75
C ILE A 195 -6.81 5.28 -23.54
N HIS A 196 -7.26 4.13 -23.05
CA HIS A 196 -7.19 2.89 -23.83
C HIS A 196 -8.41 2.74 -24.74
N PRO A 197 -8.30 2.02 -25.88
CA PRO A 197 -9.47 1.63 -26.66
C PRO A 197 -10.25 0.53 -25.92
N LEU A 198 -11.58 0.59 -25.97
CA LEU A 198 -12.43 -0.47 -25.41
C LEU A 198 -12.26 -1.75 -26.24
N VAL A 199 -11.55 -2.74 -25.70
CA VAL A 199 -11.53 -4.09 -26.28
C VAL A 199 -12.82 -4.78 -25.87
N LYS A 200 -13.68 -5.08 -26.84
CA LYS A 200 -14.97 -5.73 -26.56
C LYS A 200 -14.79 -7.13 -26.01
N LYS A 201 -13.89 -7.93 -26.61
CA LYS A 201 -13.62 -9.31 -26.17
C LYS A 201 -12.15 -9.70 -26.30
N SER A 202 -11.63 -10.40 -25.29
CA SER A 202 -10.30 -10.99 -25.33
C SER A 202 -10.28 -12.38 -24.69
N ILE A 203 -9.32 -13.19 -25.12
CA ILE A 203 -8.97 -14.47 -24.49
C ILE A 203 -7.48 -14.51 -24.24
N ILE A 204 -7.16 -14.97 -23.04
CA ILE A 204 -5.79 -15.20 -22.60
C ILE A 204 -5.74 -16.64 -22.12
N ALA A 205 -4.80 -17.41 -22.68
CA ALA A 205 -4.70 -18.84 -22.47
C ALA A 205 -3.28 -19.23 -22.08
N PHE A 206 -3.15 -20.15 -21.12
CA PHE A 206 -1.87 -20.77 -20.78
C PHE A 206 -2.01 -22.28 -20.68
N THR A 207 -1.00 -23.00 -21.16
CA THR A 207 -0.92 -24.46 -21.10
C THR A 207 0.11 -24.93 -20.08
N GLU A 208 0.01 -26.19 -19.67
CA GLU A 208 0.89 -26.82 -18.67
C GLU A 208 2.37 -26.80 -19.08
N ASN A 209 2.66 -26.86 -20.38
CA ASN A 209 4.02 -26.81 -20.91
C ASN A 209 4.55 -25.37 -21.08
N GLY A 210 3.82 -24.34 -20.63
CA GLY A 210 4.26 -22.94 -20.64
C GLY A 210 4.02 -22.18 -21.95
N ILE A 211 3.25 -22.74 -22.90
CA ILE A 211 2.78 -21.98 -24.07
C ILE A 211 1.67 -21.03 -23.59
N SER A 212 1.71 -19.78 -24.03
CA SER A 212 0.62 -18.83 -23.79
C SER A 212 0.14 -18.17 -25.07
N SER A 213 -1.13 -17.78 -25.10
CA SER A 213 -1.68 -17.01 -26.21
C SER A 213 -2.58 -15.90 -25.71
N VAL A 214 -2.52 -14.76 -26.40
CA VAL A 214 -3.40 -13.62 -26.21
C VAL A 214 -4.08 -13.36 -27.54
N LEU A 215 -5.42 -13.42 -27.56
CA LEU A 215 -6.22 -13.05 -28.72
C LEU A 215 -7.25 -11.99 -28.32
N GLY A 216 -7.29 -10.89 -29.06
CA GLY A 216 -8.31 -9.85 -28.94
C GLY A 216 -9.15 -9.79 -30.20
N ILE A 217 -10.44 -9.55 -30.04
CA ILE A 217 -11.36 -9.25 -31.15
C ILE A 217 -11.98 -7.89 -30.90
N THR A 218 -11.89 -7.01 -31.89
CA THR A 218 -12.56 -5.71 -31.86
C THR A 218 -13.29 -5.44 -33.16
N SER A 219 -14.32 -4.61 -33.08
CA SER A 219 -15.12 -4.18 -34.22
C SER A 219 -15.23 -2.66 -34.19
N LEU A 220 -14.87 -2.02 -35.29
CA LEU A 220 -15.08 -0.60 -35.51
C LEU A 220 -16.39 -0.42 -36.29
N PRO A 221 -17.40 0.28 -35.73
CA PRO A 221 -18.64 0.57 -36.42
C PRO A 221 -18.37 1.14 -37.82
N ASP A 222 -19.11 0.63 -38.82
CA ASP A 222 -19.05 1.07 -40.22
C ASP A 222 -17.71 0.90 -40.96
N VAL A 223 -16.67 0.34 -40.30
CA VAL A 223 -15.32 0.18 -40.87
C VAL A 223 -14.90 -1.28 -40.96
N MET A 224 -14.94 -2.00 -39.83
CA MET A 224 -14.52 -3.41 -39.80
C MET A 224 -15.16 -4.16 -38.64
N SER A 225 -15.64 -5.37 -38.92
CA SER A 225 -16.14 -6.33 -37.93
C SER A 225 -15.13 -7.45 -37.72
N ASN A 226 -14.97 -7.92 -36.48
CA ASN A 226 -14.14 -9.08 -36.12
C ASN A 226 -12.63 -8.91 -36.45
N PHE A 227 -12.06 -7.73 -36.22
CA PHE A 227 -10.60 -7.56 -36.34
C PHE A 227 -9.90 -8.32 -35.22
N VAL A 228 -9.20 -9.39 -35.58
CA VAL A 228 -8.45 -10.23 -34.66
C VAL A 228 -6.99 -9.78 -34.58
N PHE A 229 -6.48 -9.64 -33.37
CA PHE A 229 -5.09 -9.33 -33.09
C PHE A 229 -4.59 -10.16 -31.91
N GLY A 230 -3.27 -10.31 -31.78
CA GLY A 230 -2.71 -11.10 -30.70
C GLY A 230 -1.35 -11.68 -31.00
N TYR A 231 -0.93 -12.63 -30.17
CA TYR A 231 0.32 -13.39 -30.33
C TYR A 231 0.27 -14.71 -29.56
N ILE A 232 1.23 -15.60 -29.87
CA ILE A 232 1.53 -16.82 -29.12
C ILE A 232 2.96 -16.72 -28.61
N ASN A 233 3.18 -17.17 -27.38
CA ASN A 233 4.49 -17.29 -26.75
C ASN A 233 4.85 -18.74 -26.52
N PHE A 234 6.10 -19.06 -26.80
CA PHE A 234 6.67 -20.37 -26.55
C PHE A 234 7.60 -20.35 -25.33
N PRO A 235 7.77 -21.47 -24.63
CA PRO A 235 8.71 -21.61 -23.51
C PRO A 235 10.15 -21.20 -23.85
N SER A 236 10.53 -21.30 -25.13
CA SER A 236 11.81 -20.85 -25.68
C SER A 236 11.98 -19.34 -25.76
N ARG A 237 11.07 -18.56 -25.16
CA ARG A 237 11.02 -17.09 -25.19
C ARG A 237 10.75 -16.48 -26.56
N GLN A 238 10.33 -17.30 -27.53
CA GLN A 238 9.93 -16.80 -28.84
C GLN A 238 8.47 -16.34 -28.79
N GLN A 239 8.24 -15.08 -29.15
CA GLN A 239 6.91 -14.55 -29.40
C GLN A 239 6.62 -14.51 -30.90
N ARG A 240 5.43 -14.93 -31.29
CA ARG A 240 4.98 -14.92 -32.68
C ARG A 240 3.62 -14.22 -32.79
N ALA A 241 3.55 -13.17 -33.59
CA ALA A 241 2.32 -12.45 -33.85
C ALA A 241 1.32 -13.31 -34.65
N LEU A 242 0.03 -13.07 -34.45
CA LEU A 242 -1.01 -13.68 -35.28
C LEU A 242 -0.99 -13.09 -36.69
N GLN A 243 -1.13 -13.95 -37.70
CA GLN A 243 -1.31 -13.55 -39.10
C GLN A 243 -2.77 -13.65 -39.55
N CYS A 244 -3.45 -14.70 -39.11
CA CYS A 244 -4.86 -14.92 -39.37
C CYS A 244 -5.45 -15.72 -38.22
N CYS A 245 -6.75 -15.61 -38.03
CA CYS A 245 -7.48 -16.37 -37.02
C CYS A 245 -8.88 -16.62 -37.55
N SER A 246 -9.37 -17.85 -37.38
CA SER A 246 -10.75 -18.21 -37.73
C SER A 246 -11.77 -17.78 -36.67
N ALA A 247 -11.33 -17.13 -35.58
CA ALA A 247 -12.21 -16.65 -34.51
C ALA A 247 -13.16 -15.54 -34.99
N THR A 248 -14.39 -15.60 -34.47
CA THR A 248 -15.46 -14.62 -34.65
C THR A 248 -15.90 -14.10 -33.28
N GLU A 249 -16.65 -13.01 -33.19
CA GLU A 249 -17.23 -12.53 -31.90
C GLU A 249 -18.07 -13.61 -31.17
N ASP A 250 -18.65 -14.54 -31.94
CA ASP A 250 -19.41 -15.68 -31.46
C ASP A 250 -18.53 -16.81 -30.86
N PHE A 251 -17.22 -16.79 -31.07
CA PHE A 251 -16.30 -17.80 -30.51
C PHE A 251 -16.34 -17.83 -28.98
N PHE A 252 -16.59 -16.69 -28.36
CA PHE A 252 -16.67 -16.56 -26.91
C PHE A 252 -18.03 -17.02 -26.33
N GLN A 253 -18.91 -17.62 -27.16
CA GLN A 253 -20.15 -18.25 -26.71
C GLN A 253 -19.95 -19.75 -26.40
N PRO A 254 -20.61 -20.28 -25.35
CA PRO A 254 -20.57 -21.71 -25.04
C PRO A 254 -21.00 -22.57 -26.24
N GLY A 255 -20.23 -23.60 -26.59
CA GLY A 255 -20.57 -24.58 -27.64
C GLY A 255 -19.77 -24.49 -28.95
N LYS A 256 -18.95 -23.44 -29.17
CA LYS A 256 -17.96 -23.43 -30.25
C LYS A 256 -16.64 -24.04 -29.76
N LEU A 257 -16.26 -25.19 -30.32
CA LEU A 257 -15.24 -26.06 -29.74
C LEU A 257 -13.81 -25.71 -30.13
N ALA A 258 -13.52 -25.14 -31.31
CA ALA A 258 -12.14 -24.91 -31.73
C ALA A 258 -11.97 -23.78 -32.74
N VAL A 259 -10.78 -23.18 -32.74
CA VAL A 259 -10.31 -22.16 -33.70
C VAL A 259 -8.90 -22.49 -34.14
N ASP A 260 -8.67 -22.41 -35.45
CA ASP A 260 -7.33 -22.44 -36.03
C ASP A 260 -6.75 -21.02 -36.09
N ILE A 261 -5.55 -20.88 -35.52
CA ILE A 261 -4.79 -19.64 -35.36
C ILE A 261 -3.55 -19.74 -36.25
N GLY A 262 -3.47 -18.89 -37.29
CA GLY A 262 -2.29 -18.77 -38.13
C GLY A 262 -1.22 -17.89 -37.48
N VAL A 263 -0.01 -18.43 -37.35
CA VAL A 263 1.09 -17.81 -36.59
C VAL A 263 2.22 -17.41 -37.54
N ALA A 264 2.75 -16.19 -37.38
CA ALA A 264 3.76 -15.66 -38.29
C ALA A 264 5.03 -16.52 -38.34
N SER A 265 5.38 -16.97 -39.55
CA SER A 265 6.58 -17.80 -39.81
C SER A 265 6.59 -19.09 -38.96
N TRP A 266 5.41 -19.63 -38.67
CA TRP A 266 5.22 -20.85 -37.87
C TRP A 266 4.02 -21.66 -38.36
N LYS A 267 3.83 -22.88 -37.83
CA LYS A 267 2.64 -23.70 -38.12
C LYS A 267 1.40 -23.07 -37.47
N SER A 268 0.24 -23.35 -38.06
CA SER A 268 -1.04 -22.99 -37.42
C SER A 268 -1.21 -23.76 -36.11
N VAL A 269 -1.79 -23.10 -35.11
CA VAL A 269 -2.03 -23.63 -33.77
C VAL A 269 -3.53 -23.74 -33.58
N ARG A 270 -4.01 -24.86 -33.05
CA ARG A 270 -5.43 -25.07 -32.77
C ARG A 270 -5.73 -24.80 -31.30
N LEU A 271 -6.60 -23.83 -31.01
CA LEU A 271 -7.15 -23.59 -29.69
C LEU A 271 -8.52 -24.24 -29.58
N THR A 272 -8.70 -25.14 -28.60
CA THR A 272 -9.95 -25.87 -28.34
C THR A 272 -10.47 -25.50 -26.96
N VAL A 273 -11.74 -25.13 -26.85
CA VAL A 273 -12.42 -24.90 -25.56
C VAL A 273 -13.10 -26.19 -25.13
N LEU A 274 -12.80 -26.68 -23.93
CA LEU A 274 -13.27 -27.96 -23.42
C LEU A 274 -14.48 -27.79 -22.49
N GLU A 275 -14.33 -27.00 -21.43
CA GLU A 275 -15.31 -26.85 -20.35
C GLU A 275 -15.22 -25.44 -19.75
N GLN A 276 -16.35 -24.83 -19.40
CA GLN A 276 -16.37 -23.60 -18.58
C GLN A 276 -16.30 -23.99 -17.11
N THR A 277 -15.31 -23.49 -16.38
CA THR A 277 -15.09 -23.83 -14.96
C THR A 277 -15.74 -22.84 -14.00
N ASP A 278 -15.82 -21.56 -14.38
CA ASP A 278 -16.44 -20.51 -13.56
C ASP A 278 -16.80 -19.27 -14.41
N ALA A 279 -17.61 -18.37 -13.85
CA ALA A 279 -17.90 -17.06 -14.40
C ALA A 279 -18.17 -16.03 -13.30
N ILE A 280 -17.55 -14.86 -13.41
CA ILE A 280 -17.78 -13.73 -12.51
C ILE A 280 -18.13 -12.47 -13.30
N GLU A 281 -18.75 -11.52 -12.62
CA GLU A 281 -18.95 -10.17 -13.11
C GLU A 281 -18.15 -9.19 -12.25
N GLN A 282 -17.42 -8.29 -12.89
CA GLN A 282 -16.65 -7.26 -12.22
C GLN A 282 -16.92 -5.87 -12.80
N LEU A 283 -16.55 -4.84 -12.03
CA LEU A 283 -16.56 -3.47 -12.52
C LEU A 283 -15.20 -3.10 -13.10
N GLN A 284 -15.22 -2.36 -14.20
CA GLN A 284 -14.05 -1.68 -14.75
C GLN A 284 -14.34 -0.20 -14.95
N ASN A 285 -13.31 0.62 -14.82
CA ASN A 285 -13.36 2.02 -15.20
C ASN A 285 -12.69 2.20 -16.56
N HIS A 286 -13.41 2.85 -17.48
CA HIS A 286 -12.88 3.25 -18.77
C HIS A 286 -13.19 4.72 -19.03
N ALA A 287 -12.14 5.55 -19.05
CA ALA A 287 -12.23 7.00 -19.26
C ALA A 287 -13.28 7.69 -18.35
N GLY A 288 -13.34 7.30 -17.07
CA GLY A 288 -14.26 7.87 -16.08
C GLY A 288 -15.69 7.30 -16.13
N THR A 289 -15.94 6.28 -16.97
CA THR A 289 -17.24 5.58 -17.02
C THR A 289 -17.11 4.16 -16.48
N PHE A 290 -18.07 3.73 -15.66
CA PHE A 290 -18.14 2.36 -15.17
C PHE A 290 -18.74 1.41 -16.20
N TRP A 291 -18.02 0.32 -16.44
CA TRP A 291 -18.43 -0.78 -17.31
C TRP A 291 -18.52 -2.06 -16.50
N GLN A 292 -19.53 -2.85 -16.81
CA GLN A 292 -19.63 -4.21 -16.31
C GLN A 292 -18.89 -5.12 -17.28
N GLN A 293 -17.98 -5.92 -16.75
CA GLN A 293 -17.21 -6.90 -17.48
C GLN A 293 -17.56 -8.29 -16.96
N SER A 294 -17.92 -9.20 -17.85
CA SER A 294 -18.00 -10.62 -17.51
C SER A 294 -16.67 -11.27 -17.80
N LEU A 295 -16.20 -12.02 -16.82
CA LEU A 295 -15.04 -12.87 -16.94
C LEU A 295 -15.50 -14.32 -16.84
N LYS A 296 -15.03 -15.15 -17.77
CA LYS A 296 -15.35 -16.57 -17.83
C LYS A 296 -14.08 -17.37 -17.92
N PHE A 297 -14.01 -18.44 -17.14
CA PHE A 297 -12.84 -19.30 -17.03
C PHE A 297 -13.12 -20.63 -17.70
N PHE A 298 -12.16 -21.14 -18.46
CA PHE A 298 -12.33 -22.35 -19.26
C PHE A 298 -11.12 -23.28 -19.16
N LYS A 299 -11.36 -24.58 -19.19
CA LYS A 299 -10.38 -25.59 -19.61
C LYS A 299 -10.25 -25.56 -21.12
N ILE A 300 -9.03 -25.63 -21.62
CA ILE A 300 -8.71 -25.56 -23.05
C ILE A 300 -7.66 -26.61 -23.45
N SER A 301 -7.49 -26.80 -24.75
CA SER A 301 -6.33 -27.46 -25.34
C SER A 301 -5.74 -26.58 -26.45
N LEU A 302 -4.45 -26.27 -26.38
CA LEU A 302 -3.72 -25.51 -27.39
C LEU A 302 -2.69 -26.42 -28.08
N ASP A 303 -2.96 -26.79 -29.33
CA ASP A 303 -2.19 -27.77 -30.12
C ASP A 303 -1.99 -29.10 -29.37
N GLY A 304 -3.05 -29.59 -28.72
CA GLY A 304 -3.03 -30.82 -27.94
C GLY A 304 -2.53 -30.67 -26.50
N ASN A 305 -1.98 -29.51 -26.13
CA ASN A 305 -1.50 -29.26 -24.78
C ASN A 305 -2.65 -28.75 -23.89
N PRO A 306 -3.00 -29.43 -22.79
CA PRO A 306 -4.03 -28.97 -21.88
C PRO A 306 -3.64 -27.64 -21.21
N GLY A 307 -4.65 -26.86 -20.85
CA GLY A 307 -4.46 -25.57 -20.22
C GLY A 307 -5.77 -24.93 -19.76
N TYR A 308 -5.66 -23.68 -19.33
CA TYR A 308 -6.80 -22.86 -18.93
C TYR A 308 -6.81 -21.54 -19.67
N ALA A 309 -7.99 -20.95 -19.83
CA ALA A 309 -8.17 -19.66 -20.46
C ALA A 309 -9.13 -18.76 -19.70
N LEU A 310 -8.80 -17.47 -19.66
CA LEU A 310 -9.66 -16.38 -19.23
C LEU A 310 -10.24 -15.70 -20.47
N ILE A 311 -11.56 -15.65 -20.57
CA ILE A 311 -12.29 -14.85 -21.55
C ILE A 311 -12.88 -13.63 -20.86
N SER A 312 -12.63 -12.45 -21.40
CA SER A 312 -13.25 -11.21 -20.93
C SER A 312 -14.21 -10.63 -21.97
N ASP A 313 -15.41 -10.24 -21.53
CA ASP A 313 -16.46 -9.65 -22.37
C ASP A 313 -17.01 -8.38 -21.70
N CYS A 314 -16.95 -7.24 -22.39
CA CYS A 314 -17.48 -5.97 -21.90
C CYS A 314 -19.00 -5.91 -22.18
N ILE A 315 -19.82 -6.08 -21.13
CA ILE A 315 -21.28 -6.26 -21.26
C ILE A 315 -22.04 -4.93 -21.38
N GLY A 316 -21.44 -3.80 -21.01
CA GLY A 316 -22.07 -2.48 -21.18
C GLY A 316 -21.78 -1.50 -20.05
N LYS A 317 -22.34 -0.30 -20.15
CA LYS A 317 -22.23 0.73 -19.10
C LYS A 317 -23.15 0.37 -17.95
N LYS A 318 -22.64 0.47 -16.71
CA LYS A 318 -23.45 0.29 -15.50
C LYS A 318 -23.56 1.61 -14.75
N THR A 319 -24.78 1.98 -14.37
CA THR A 319 -25.02 3.09 -13.44
C THR A 319 -24.97 2.53 -12.02
N LEU A 320 -23.99 2.96 -11.24
CA LEU A 320 -23.91 2.61 -9.81
C LEU A 320 -24.98 3.38 -9.04
N SER A 321 -25.68 2.70 -8.14
CA SER A 321 -26.76 3.27 -7.32
C SER A 321 -26.26 4.25 -6.26
N SER A 322 -25.02 4.08 -5.79
CA SER A 322 -24.36 4.98 -4.83
C SER A 322 -22.85 4.77 -4.87
N LEU A 323 -22.08 5.86 -4.91
CA LEU A 323 -20.62 5.84 -4.81
C LEU A 323 -20.23 6.10 -3.35
N PRO A 324 -19.26 5.38 -2.75
CA PRO A 324 -18.84 5.62 -1.38
C PRO A 324 -18.24 7.02 -1.27
N PRO A 325 -18.53 7.80 -0.22
CA PRO A 325 -17.87 9.09 -0.04
C PRO A 325 -16.38 8.87 0.18
N VAL A 326 -15.54 9.68 -0.46
CA VAL A 326 -14.12 9.71 -0.15
C VAL A 326 -13.93 10.50 1.14
N PRO A 327 -13.32 9.90 2.18
CA PRO A 327 -13.04 10.61 3.42
C PRO A 327 -12.23 11.87 3.14
N ARG A 328 -12.69 13.01 3.67
CA ARG A 328 -12.01 14.31 3.53
C ARG A 328 -10.53 14.22 3.89
N TYR A 329 -10.21 13.46 4.93
CA TYR A 329 -8.85 13.38 5.47
C TYR A 329 -7.84 12.72 4.52
N LEU A 330 -8.26 11.73 3.73
CA LEU A 330 -7.39 11.12 2.71
C LEU A 330 -7.06 12.10 1.58
N ALA A 331 -7.97 13.00 1.24
CA ALA A 331 -7.70 14.06 0.27
C ALA A 331 -6.66 15.07 0.79
N MET A 332 -6.74 15.44 2.09
CA MET A 332 -5.80 16.39 2.70
C MET A 332 -4.36 15.88 2.71
N CYS A 333 -4.15 14.58 2.97
CA CYS A 333 -2.82 13.97 2.95
C CYS A 333 -2.09 14.07 1.60
N ARG A 334 -2.84 14.27 0.51
CA ARG A 334 -2.33 14.25 -0.87
C ARG A 334 -2.09 15.64 -1.45
N ALA A 335 -2.58 16.69 -0.80
CA ALA A 335 -2.45 18.05 -1.29
C ALA A 335 -1.12 18.66 -0.81
N SER A 336 -0.27 19.05 -1.75
CA SER A 336 0.92 19.83 -1.41
C SER A 336 0.52 21.24 -0.96
N PRO A 337 1.07 21.76 0.16
CA PRO A 337 0.72 23.09 0.64
C PRO A 337 1.26 24.18 -0.30
N SER A 338 0.57 25.32 -0.36
CA SER A 338 0.97 26.48 -1.18
C SER A 338 2.20 27.23 -0.65
N SER A 339 2.58 26.97 0.60
CA SER A 339 3.72 27.57 1.29
C SER A 339 4.36 26.54 2.21
N ASN A 340 5.66 26.71 2.53
CA ASN A 340 6.38 25.87 3.47
C ASN A 340 6.53 26.60 4.82
N PRO A 341 5.56 26.48 5.75
CA PRO A 341 5.65 27.12 7.07
C PRO A 341 6.72 26.43 7.93
N LEU A 342 7.34 27.18 8.85
CA LEU A 342 8.32 26.65 9.81
C LEU A 342 7.66 25.85 10.95
N VAL A 343 6.44 26.24 11.34
CA VAL A 343 5.64 25.54 12.34
C VAL A 343 4.20 25.50 11.84
N VAL A 344 3.54 24.38 12.00
CA VAL A 344 2.15 24.17 11.56
C VAL A 344 1.34 23.46 12.65
N SER A 345 0.11 23.90 12.90
CA SER A 345 -0.80 23.25 13.84
C SER A 345 -1.41 21.98 13.26
N PHE A 346 -1.74 21.00 14.11
CA PHE A 346 -2.50 19.81 13.71
C PHE A 346 -3.86 20.15 13.06
N HIS A 347 -4.40 21.34 13.31
CA HIS A 347 -5.66 21.82 12.74
C HIS A 347 -5.54 22.41 11.33
N GLU A 348 -4.33 22.63 10.84
CA GLU A 348 -4.11 23.17 9.50
C GLU A 348 -3.96 22.03 8.48
N ASP A 349 -4.62 22.14 7.32
CA ASP A 349 -4.57 21.13 6.26
C ASP A 349 -3.13 20.82 5.82
N ALA A 350 -2.24 21.82 5.83
CA ALA A 350 -0.82 21.66 5.53
C ALA A 350 -0.10 20.67 6.44
N CYS A 351 -0.56 20.49 7.69
CA CYS A 351 0.05 19.55 8.63
C CYS A 351 -0.17 18.09 8.21
N ALA A 352 -1.21 17.79 7.43
CA ALA A 352 -1.49 16.44 6.93
C ALA A 352 -0.55 16.01 5.78
N TYR A 353 0.29 16.91 5.25
CA TYR A 353 1.21 16.62 4.16
C TYR A 353 2.51 15.98 4.69
N GLY A 354 2.64 14.66 4.50
CA GLY A 354 3.75 13.85 5.02
C GLY A 354 5.17 14.38 4.74
N PRO A 355 5.50 14.85 3.52
CA PRO A 355 6.83 15.41 3.24
C PRO A 355 7.17 16.68 4.04
N LEU A 356 6.18 17.39 4.59
CA LEU A 356 6.39 18.57 5.44
C LEU A 356 6.50 18.22 6.93
N THR A 357 5.73 17.25 7.41
CA THR A 357 5.55 16.96 8.84
C THR A 357 5.94 15.55 9.29
N GLY A 358 6.47 14.72 8.38
CA GLY A 358 6.78 13.32 8.62
C GLY A 358 5.55 12.45 8.88
N GLY A 359 5.74 11.15 9.11
CA GLY A 359 4.62 10.22 9.30
C GLY A 359 3.81 10.46 10.57
N LYS A 360 4.45 10.78 11.70
CA LYS A 360 3.74 11.03 12.96
C LYS A 360 2.93 12.32 12.92
N GLY A 361 3.56 13.40 12.46
CA GLY A 361 2.93 14.72 12.36
C GLY A 361 1.74 14.73 11.42
N SER A 362 1.88 14.17 10.23
CA SER A 362 0.79 14.05 9.26
C SER A 362 -0.35 13.16 9.76
N SER A 363 -0.03 12.03 10.40
CA SER A 363 -1.05 11.17 10.98
C SER A 363 -1.80 11.84 12.13
N LEU A 364 -1.12 12.61 12.99
CA LEU A 364 -1.74 13.39 14.06
C LEU A 364 -2.67 14.48 13.54
N ALA A 365 -2.30 15.15 12.44
CA ALA A 365 -3.19 16.10 11.78
C ALA A 365 -4.46 15.42 11.30
N VAL A 366 -4.35 14.27 10.60
CA VAL A 366 -5.50 13.48 10.15
C VAL A 366 -6.39 13.08 11.33
N LEU A 367 -5.79 12.52 12.38
CA LEU A 367 -6.48 12.10 13.60
C LEU A 367 -7.20 13.27 14.27
N THR A 368 -6.58 14.46 14.30
CA THR A 368 -7.16 15.69 14.84
C THR A 368 -8.41 16.08 14.05
N HIS A 369 -8.35 16.05 12.73
CA HIS A 369 -9.50 16.34 11.89
C HIS A 369 -10.62 15.30 12.02
N ILE A 370 -10.29 14.00 12.13
CA ILE A 370 -11.28 12.94 12.41
C ILE A 370 -11.98 13.23 13.75
N SER A 371 -11.21 13.61 14.78
CA SER A 371 -11.78 13.92 16.10
C SER A 371 -12.74 15.11 16.07
N GLN A 372 -12.61 16.05 15.12
CA GLN A 372 -13.53 17.20 15.02
C GLN A 372 -14.95 16.79 14.64
N ASP A 373 -15.09 15.73 13.84
CA ASP A 373 -16.38 15.16 13.42
C ASP A 373 -16.90 14.11 14.43
N HIS A 374 -16.05 13.70 15.39
CA HIS A 374 -16.32 12.65 16.38
C HIS A 374 -15.99 13.09 17.83
N LYS A 375 -16.18 14.37 18.16
CA LYS A 375 -15.77 14.96 19.47
C LYS A 375 -16.39 14.32 20.71
N ASP A 376 -17.55 13.70 20.53
CA ASP A 376 -18.26 12.98 21.59
C ASP A 376 -17.67 11.59 21.85
N LEU A 377 -16.84 11.08 20.93
CA LEU A 377 -16.25 9.74 21.00
C LEU A 377 -14.78 9.78 21.43
N PHE A 378 -13.98 10.70 20.89
CA PHE A 378 -12.59 10.85 21.31
C PHE A 378 -12.04 12.25 21.01
N ARG A 379 -10.87 12.55 21.58
CA ARG A 379 -10.15 13.81 21.38
C ARG A 379 -8.70 13.56 20.98
N VAL A 380 -8.06 14.56 20.39
CA VAL A 380 -6.60 14.57 20.19
C VAL A 380 -6.02 15.73 21.00
N PRO A 381 -4.94 15.53 21.76
CA PRO A 381 -4.27 16.63 22.45
C PRO A 381 -3.74 17.67 21.47
N GLU A 382 -3.88 18.95 21.82
CA GLU A 382 -3.37 20.07 21.04
C GLU A 382 -1.87 19.95 20.78
N GLY A 383 -1.42 20.37 19.60
CA GLY A 383 -0.02 20.31 19.25
C GLY A 383 0.30 20.92 17.90
N VAL A 384 1.60 20.98 17.64
CA VAL A 384 2.18 21.55 16.43
C VAL A 384 3.35 20.71 15.93
N CYS A 385 3.64 20.86 14.64
CA CYS A 385 4.80 20.28 13.97
C CYS A 385 5.81 21.38 13.65
N VAL A 386 7.03 21.26 14.15
CA VAL A 386 8.20 22.01 13.69
C VAL A 386 8.69 21.32 12.42
N THR A 387 8.46 21.95 11.28
CA THR A 387 8.44 21.28 9.96
C THR A 387 9.83 20.94 9.43
N THR A 388 9.87 20.20 8.32
CA THR A 388 11.11 19.97 7.57
C THR A 388 11.75 21.27 7.08
N ALA A 389 10.96 22.31 6.78
CA ALA A 389 11.50 23.63 6.44
C ALA A 389 12.23 24.30 7.62
N ALA A 390 11.73 24.12 8.85
CA ALA A 390 12.43 24.57 10.06
C ALA A 390 13.70 23.75 10.33
N TYR A 391 13.68 22.46 10.02
CA TYR A 391 14.87 21.64 10.06
C TYR A 391 15.94 22.11 9.06
N ASP A 392 15.57 22.39 7.81
CA ASP A 392 16.47 22.91 6.78
C ASP A 392 17.14 24.22 7.21
N GLU A 393 16.38 25.13 7.83
CA GLU A 393 16.92 26.37 8.38
C GLU A 393 17.88 26.12 9.56
N PHE A 394 17.55 25.18 10.45
CA PHE A 394 18.38 24.83 11.60
C PHE A 394 19.72 24.19 11.19
N ILE A 395 19.70 23.23 10.25
CA ILE A 395 20.93 22.58 9.77
C ILE A 395 21.83 23.50 8.96
N SER A 396 21.25 24.57 8.39
CA SER A 396 22.00 25.60 7.65
C SER A 396 22.76 26.56 8.58
N THR A 397 22.58 26.47 9.90
CA THR A 397 23.38 27.24 10.85
C THR A 397 24.82 26.77 10.86
N THR A 398 25.78 27.69 10.97
CA THR A 398 27.22 27.39 10.86
C THR A 398 27.65 26.23 11.77
N THR A 399 27.25 26.27 13.04
CA THR A 399 27.62 25.24 14.03
C THR A 399 27.10 23.85 13.68
N VAL A 400 25.87 23.76 13.15
CA VAL A 400 25.27 22.46 12.79
C VAL A 400 25.83 21.97 11.45
N ALA A 401 25.99 22.86 10.47
CA ALA A 401 26.56 22.52 9.17
C ALA A 401 27.98 21.93 9.30
N GLU A 402 28.86 22.57 10.07
CA GLU A 402 30.23 22.09 10.33
C GLU A 402 30.22 20.72 11.02
N ALA A 403 29.30 20.49 11.96
CA ALA A 403 29.15 19.23 12.66
C ALA A 403 28.68 18.08 11.74
N LEU A 404 27.79 18.38 10.79
CA LEU A 404 27.32 17.40 9.80
C LEU A 404 28.39 17.08 8.77
N GLU A 405 29.14 18.07 8.30
CA GLU A 405 30.26 17.87 7.38
C GLU A 405 31.32 16.94 8.00
N GLU A 406 31.69 17.15 9.27
CA GLU A 406 32.59 16.25 10.01
C GLU A 406 32.05 14.81 10.07
N LEU A 407 30.75 14.64 10.34
CA LEU A 407 30.12 13.31 10.40
C LEU A 407 30.16 12.59 9.05
N GLU A 408 29.84 13.30 7.98
CA GLU A 408 29.81 12.76 6.61
C GLU A 408 31.21 12.36 6.14
N GLU A 409 32.22 13.20 6.39
CA GLU A 409 33.62 12.90 6.08
C GLU A 409 34.10 11.64 6.81
N VAL A 410 33.85 11.56 8.11
CA VAL A 410 34.22 10.39 8.92
C VAL A 410 33.49 9.15 8.42
N ALA A 411 32.19 9.23 8.17
CA ALA A 411 31.39 8.10 7.70
C ALA A 411 31.85 7.56 6.33
N ALA A 412 32.32 8.45 5.44
CA ALA A 412 32.86 8.09 4.13
C ALA A 412 34.24 7.39 4.23
N SER A 413 35.01 7.66 5.28
CA SER A 413 36.41 7.19 5.45
C SER A 413 36.59 5.72 5.87
N ARG A 414 35.53 4.89 5.82
CA ARG A 414 35.50 3.51 6.37
C ARG A 414 36.03 3.44 7.83
N PRO A 415 35.43 4.19 8.77
CA PRO A 415 35.91 4.30 10.13
C PRO A 415 35.72 2.99 10.89
N THR A 416 36.50 2.78 11.95
CA THR A 416 36.20 1.74 12.92
C THR A 416 34.88 2.05 13.66
N LEU A 417 34.22 1.03 14.22
CA LEU A 417 32.99 1.24 14.98
C LEU A 417 33.20 2.15 16.21
N LYS A 418 34.40 2.13 16.79
CA LYS A 418 34.74 2.98 17.94
C LYS A 418 34.84 4.45 17.52
N GLU A 419 35.59 4.75 16.47
CA GLU A 419 35.72 6.11 15.93
C GLU A 419 34.35 6.67 15.52
N LEU A 420 33.54 5.86 14.84
CA LEU A 420 32.20 6.26 14.44
C LEU A 420 31.32 6.61 15.65
N ARG A 421 31.38 5.80 16.71
CA ARG A 421 30.60 6.05 17.93
C ARG A 421 31.03 7.35 18.61
N GLU A 422 32.33 7.56 18.78
CA GLU A 422 32.88 8.77 19.41
C GLU A 422 32.49 10.04 18.64
N VAL A 423 32.55 9.99 17.30
CA VAL A 423 32.12 11.10 16.45
C VAL A 423 30.61 11.31 16.54
N CYS A 424 29.80 10.25 16.49
CA CYS A 424 28.33 10.38 16.66
C CYS A 424 27.96 11.03 18.00
N GLU A 425 28.59 10.62 19.10
CA GLU A 425 28.35 11.18 20.43
C GLU A 425 28.70 12.68 20.48
N LYS A 426 29.88 13.06 19.94
CA LYS A 426 30.31 14.46 19.83
C LYS A 426 29.31 15.28 19.01
N ILE A 427 28.98 14.83 17.81
CA ILE A 427 28.09 15.56 16.88
C ILE A 427 26.68 15.67 17.45
N CYS A 428 26.14 14.61 18.04
CA CYS A 428 24.85 14.67 18.73
C CYS A 428 24.85 15.72 19.85
N GLN A 429 25.93 15.80 20.65
CA GLN A 429 26.03 16.79 21.71
C GLN A 429 26.07 18.22 21.19
N VAL A 430 26.81 18.47 20.09
CA VAL A 430 26.87 19.79 19.43
C VAL A 430 25.49 20.18 18.92
N ILE A 431 24.83 19.32 18.17
CA ILE A 431 23.51 19.60 17.58
C ILE A 431 22.45 19.78 18.67
N ALA A 432 22.43 18.93 19.69
CA ALA A 432 21.48 19.03 20.81
C ALA A 432 21.65 20.32 21.65
N SER A 433 22.84 20.93 21.61
CA SER A 433 23.16 22.16 22.34
C SER A 433 23.02 23.43 21.49
N ALA A 434 22.83 23.30 20.18
CA ALA A 434 22.69 24.43 19.28
C ALA A 434 21.38 25.19 19.54
N GLU A 435 21.44 26.51 19.45
CA GLU A 435 20.25 27.36 19.58
C GLU A 435 19.41 27.34 18.30
N LEU A 436 18.10 27.26 18.45
CA LEU A 436 17.19 27.36 17.32
C LEU A 436 17.18 28.79 16.75
N PRO A 437 17.17 28.95 15.42
CA PRO A 437 16.92 30.24 14.77
C PRO A 437 15.74 31.01 15.36
N LEU A 438 15.89 32.34 15.50
CA LEU A 438 14.86 33.22 16.10
C LEU A 438 13.54 33.19 15.32
N SER A 439 13.60 32.99 14.01
CA SER A 439 12.45 32.76 13.12
C SER A 439 11.58 31.59 13.62
N ILE A 440 12.20 30.43 13.86
CA ILE A 440 11.53 29.22 14.36
C ILE A 440 11.02 29.43 15.79
N ALA A 441 11.88 29.95 16.68
CA ALA A 441 11.53 30.17 18.08
C ALA A 441 10.35 31.15 18.24
N SER A 442 10.34 32.23 17.44
CA SER A 442 9.26 33.22 17.43
C SER A 442 7.91 32.60 17.10
N VAL A 443 7.84 31.80 16.03
CA VAL A 443 6.59 31.15 15.62
C VAL A 443 6.17 30.09 16.64
N LEU A 444 7.10 29.25 17.12
CA LEU A 444 6.80 28.20 18.10
C LEU A 444 6.30 28.76 19.44
N SER A 445 6.77 29.94 19.84
CA SER A 445 6.34 30.60 21.09
C SER A 445 4.84 30.88 21.17
N GLN A 446 4.17 30.98 20.01
CA GLN A 446 2.73 31.23 19.92
C GLN A 446 1.89 30.01 20.35
N TYR A 447 2.49 28.81 20.31
CA TYR A 447 1.81 27.53 20.57
C TYR A 447 2.21 26.90 21.90
N VAL A 448 3.33 27.32 22.48
CA VAL A 448 3.86 26.73 23.72
C VAL A 448 3.47 27.58 24.92
N ASN A 449 2.56 27.04 25.74
CA ASN A 449 2.21 27.58 27.04
C ASN A 449 3.20 27.08 28.12
N PRO A 450 3.99 27.95 28.78
CA PRO A 450 4.99 27.54 29.77
C PRO A 450 4.43 26.81 31.00
N SER A 451 3.13 26.92 31.28
CA SER A 451 2.47 26.25 32.41
C SER A 451 2.12 24.79 32.11
N LEU A 452 2.05 24.41 30.84
CA LEU A 452 1.71 23.05 30.40
C LEU A 452 2.99 22.20 30.22
N ARG A 453 2.77 20.89 30.09
CA ARG A 453 3.81 19.91 29.76
C ARG A 453 3.59 19.40 28.34
N TYR A 454 4.69 19.07 27.66
CA TYR A 454 4.68 18.64 26.26
C TYR A 454 5.47 17.34 26.08
N ALA A 455 4.99 16.50 25.17
CA ALA A 455 5.76 15.44 24.52
C ALA A 455 6.41 16.04 23.28
N VAL A 456 7.72 15.87 23.15
CA VAL A 456 8.48 16.29 21.98
C VAL A 456 8.97 15.03 21.28
N ARG A 457 8.44 14.76 20.08
CA ARG A 457 8.59 13.48 19.37
C ARG A 457 9.19 13.73 18.00
N SER A 458 10.23 12.97 17.64
CA SER A 458 10.75 12.90 16.28
C SER A 458 9.68 12.39 15.29
N SER A 459 9.66 12.96 14.08
CA SER A 459 8.77 12.59 12.98
C SER A 459 9.51 12.75 11.65
N ALA A 460 10.33 11.77 11.29
CA ALA A 460 11.08 11.79 10.04
C ALA A 460 10.19 11.52 8.81
N CYS A 461 10.58 12.06 7.66
CA CYS A 461 9.94 11.72 6.40
C CYS A 461 10.21 10.24 6.07
N GLY A 462 9.17 9.49 5.75
CA GLY A 462 9.24 8.04 5.57
C GLY A 462 9.20 7.21 6.87
N GLU A 463 9.27 7.84 8.05
CA GLU A 463 8.98 7.17 9.33
C GLU A 463 7.47 6.89 9.44
N ASP A 464 7.09 5.73 10.01
CA ASP A 464 5.69 5.29 10.13
C ASP A 464 4.94 5.24 8.76
N SER A 465 5.66 4.87 7.70
CA SER A 465 5.09 4.56 6.38
C SER A 465 4.41 3.19 6.38
N GLU A 466 3.72 2.85 5.28
CA GLU A 466 3.10 1.52 5.12
C GLU A 466 4.12 0.37 5.00
N GLU A 467 5.38 0.67 4.71
CA GLU A 467 6.45 -0.32 4.53
C GLU A 467 7.40 -0.40 5.73
N THR A 468 7.68 0.72 6.39
CA THR A 468 8.68 0.80 7.45
C THR A 468 8.08 1.37 8.73
N SER A 469 7.82 0.47 9.67
CA SER A 469 7.76 0.83 11.09
C SER A 469 9.20 0.94 11.60
N ALA A 470 9.86 2.08 11.38
CA ALA A 470 11.15 2.39 12.00
C ALA A 470 10.96 2.68 13.50
N ALA A 471 10.31 1.76 14.21
CA ALA A 471 9.94 1.92 15.60
C ALA A 471 11.21 1.99 16.48
N GLY A 472 11.23 2.97 17.38
CA GLY A 472 12.21 3.06 18.46
C GLY A 472 13.61 3.52 18.07
N GLN A 473 13.85 3.99 16.84
CA GLN A 473 15.19 4.46 16.43
C GLN A 473 15.48 5.92 16.82
N MET A 474 14.44 6.74 17.01
CA MET A 474 14.57 8.18 17.24
C MET A 474 13.95 8.60 18.58
N GLU A 475 14.43 9.71 19.13
CA GLU A 475 14.13 10.09 20.51
C GLU A 475 12.71 10.65 20.65
N THR A 476 12.05 10.29 21.75
CA THR A 476 10.82 10.89 22.26
C THR A 476 11.08 11.37 23.68
N ILE A 477 10.79 12.64 23.96
CA ILE A 477 11.04 13.27 25.26
C ILE A 477 9.71 13.67 25.87
N LEU A 478 9.34 13.03 26.98
CA LEU A 478 8.05 13.24 27.65
C LEU A 478 8.15 14.24 28.81
N GLY A 479 7.01 14.89 29.11
CA GLY A 479 6.89 15.74 30.30
C GLY A 479 7.72 17.03 30.29
N VAL A 480 8.07 17.55 29.10
CA VAL A 480 8.87 18.77 28.93
C VAL A 480 8.07 19.98 29.37
N LYS A 481 8.62 20.79 30.29
CA LYS A 481 7.94 21.96 30.86
C LYS A 481 8.72 23.25 30.60
N GLY A 482 8.02 24.27 30.11
CA GLY A 482 8.59 25.59 29.84
C GLY A 482 9.19 25.73 28.44
N PHE A 483 9.07 26.93 27.88
CA PHE A 483 9.41 27.21 26.48
C PHE A 483 10.88 26.90 26.12
N GLN A 484 11.84 27.29 26.96
CA GLN A 484 13.25 27.01 26.73
C GLN A 484 13.58 25.51 26.76
N ALA A 485 12.88 24.73 27.59
CA ALA A 485 13.05 23.28 27.61
C ALA A 485 12.49 22.63 26.33
N VAL A 486 11.39 23.17 25.78
CA VAL A 486 10.83 22.71 24.50
C VAL A 486 11.81 22.96 23.35
N LEU A 487 12.42 24.16 23.25
CA LEU A 487 13.42 24.45 22.20
C LEU A 487 14.60 23.46 22.24
N LYS A 488 15.12 23.19 23.45
CA LYS A 488 16.20 22.20 23.64
C LYS A 488 15.77 20.78 23.30
N ALA A 489 14.53 20.41 23.65
CA ALA A 489 13.98 19.10 23.30
C ALA A 489 13.83 18.93 21.78
N VAL A 490 13.45 19.99 21.05
CA VAL A 490 13.40 19.98 19.58
C VAL A 490 14.79 19.74 18.97
N ALA A 491 15.80 20.50 19.43
CA ALA A 491 17.19 20.29 18.99
C ALA A 491 17.70 18.87 19.29
N ARG A 492 17.36 18.33 20.46
CA ARG A 492 17.68 16.94 20.85
C ARG A 492 17.02 15.91 19.94
N CYS A 493 15.73 16.07 19.63
CA CYS A 493 15.06 15.20 18.67
C CYS A 493 15.79 15.24 17.31
N TRP A 494 16.16 16.42 16.80
CA TRP A 494 16.98 16.54 15.58
C TRP A 494 18.35 15.87 15.69
N ALA A 495 19.03 16.01 16.83
CA ALA A 495 20.31 15.35 17.08
C ALA A 495 20.19 13.81 17.11
N SER A 496 19.08 13.26 17.62
CA SER A 496 18.89 11.82 17.82
C SER A 496 19.03 10.99 16.54
N GLN A 497 18.75 11.61 15.39
CA GLN A 497 18.89 10.97 14.08
C GLN A 497 20.36 10.63 13.76
N PHE A 498 21.32 11.35 14.35
CA PHE A 498 22.77 11.16 14.15
C PHE A 498 23.39 10.28 15.23
N SER A 499 22.58 9.65 16.08
CA SER A 499 23.06 8.68 17.05
C SER A 499 23.74 7.51 16.37
N PHE A 500 24.69 6.88 17.06
CA PHE A 500 25.44 5.74 16.53
C PHE A 500 24.53 4.61 16.02
N ILE A 501 23.42 4.35 16.71
CA ILE A 501 22.45 3.31 16.31
C ILE A 501 21.69 3.72 15.05
N ALA A 502 21.13 4.93 15.01
CA ALA A 502 20.40 5.42 13.84
C ALA A 502 21.30 5.51 12.59
N LEU A 503 22.55 5.94 12.75
CA LEU A 503 23.51 6.00 11.65
C LEU A 503 23.89 4.61 11.12
N GLN A 504 24.14 3.65 12.02
CA GLN A 504 24.44 2.27 11.59
C GLN A 504 23.28 1.63 10.85
N TYR A 505 22.05 1.86 11.32
CA TYR A 505 20.85 1.39 10.64
C TYR A 505 20.81 1.93 9.21
N ARG A 506 20.95 3.24 9.02
CA ARG A 506 20.95 3.84 7.68
C ARG A 506 22.06 3.30 6.78
N ARG A 507 23.27 3.14 7.33
CA ARG A 507 24.40 2.56 6.57
C ARG A 507 24.13 1.12 6.15
N HIS A 508 23.47 0.32 6.99
CA HIS A 508 23.09 -1.05 6.66
C HIS A 508 22.11 -1.11 5.49
N TYR A 509 21.15 -0.18 5.44
CA TYR A 509 20.12 -0.11 4.40
C TYR A 509 20.46 0.86 3.24
N GLY A 510 21.69 1.38 3.17
CA GLY A 510 22.12 2.28 2.10
C GLY A 510 21.41 3.64 2.06
N GLN A 511 20.86 4.08 3.19
CA GLN A 511 20.11 5.33 3.31
C GLN A 511 21.03 6.54 3.56
N PRO A 512 20.63 7.77 3.15
CA PRO A 512 21.36 8.99 3.45
C PRO A 512 21.58 9.24 4.94
N ILE A 513 22.75 9.75 5.31
CA ILE A 513 23.13 10.09 6.70
C ILE A 513 22.24 11.20 7.27
N ASN A 514 21.88 12.17 6.44
CA ASN A 514 20.99 13.27 6.78
C ASN A 514 19.67 13.08 6.04
N VAL A 515 18.54 13.09 6.77
CA VAL A 515 17.20 13.03 6.18
C VAL A 515 16.36 14.18 6.73
N PRO A 516 15.46 14.78 5.92
CA PRO A 516 14.51 15.76 6.42
C PRO A 516 13.67 15.19 7.56
N MET A 517 13.61 15.92 8.68
CA MET A 517 12.87 15.47 9.85
C MET A 517 12.08 16.60 10.52
N CYS A 518 10.78 16.34 10.72
CA CYS A 518 9.91 17.16 11.54
C CYS A 518 10.02 16.76 13.02
N VAL A 519 9.68 17.69 13.92
CA VAL A 519 9.50 17.40 15.34
C VAL A 519 8.08 17.78 15.77
N VAL A 520 7.37 16.84 16.35
CA VAL A 520 6.04 17.03 16.92
C VAL A 520 6.18 17.56 18.35
N VAL A 521 5.50 18.65 18.67
CA VAL A 521 5.34 19.18 20.03
C VAL A 521 3.86 19.08 20.41
N GLN A 522 3.52 18.07 21.21
CA GLN A 522 2.15 17.73 21.57
C GLN A 522 1.93 17.93 23.07
N GLN A 523 0.79 18.49 23.47
CA GLN A 523 0.43 18.63 24.88
C GLN A 523 0.34 17.26 25.55
N MET A 524 0.97 17.12 26.73
CA MET A 524 0.88 15.89 27.54
C MET A 524 -0.49 15.77 28.22
N ILE A 525 -1.01 14.54 28.21
CA ILE A 525 -2.16 14.14 29.03
C ILE A 525 -1.64 13.38 30.24
N GLU A 526 -2.12 13.74 31.42
CA GLU A 526 -1.80 13.06 32.68
C GLU A 526 -2.66 11.81 32.82
N SER A 527 -2.41 10.82 31.97
CA SER A 527 -3.29 9.66 31.81
C SER A 527 -3.37 8.79 33.08
N GLU A 528 -4.58 8.36 33.40
CA GLU A 528 -4.86 7.40 34.48
C GLU A 528 -4.65 5.97 33.98
N VAL A 529 -5.06 5.72 32.74
CA VAL A 529 -4.90 4.47 32.00
C VAL A 529 -4.54 4.82 30.57
N SER A 530 -3.63 4.08 29.96
CA SER A 530 -3.24 4.25 28.57
C SER A 530 -2.81 2.92 27.97
N GLY A 531 -2.69 2.90 26.65
CA GLY A 531 -2.36 1.66 25.98
C GLY A 531 -2.31 1.76 24.48
N VAL A 532 -2.32 0.59 23.86
CA VAL A 532 -2.24 0.40 22.42
C VAL A 532 -3.50 -0.33 21.95
N MET A 533 -3.99 0.01 20.77
CA MET A 533 -5.11 -0.66 20.13
C MET A 533 -4.77 -0.94 18.68
N PHE A 534 -4.82 -2.22 18.30
CA PHE A 534 -4.79 -2.68 16.93
C PHE A 534 -6.21 -2.90 16.44
N THR A 535 -6.56 -2.32 15.29
CA THR A 535 -7.89 -2.54 14.66
C THR A 535 -7.98 -3.90 13.96
N VAL A 536 -7.01 -4.77 14.16
CA VAL A 536 -6.85 -6.13 13.62
C VAL A 536 -6.15 -6.95 14.70
N ASP A 537 -6.29 -8.27 14.73
CA ASP A 537 -5.42 -9.09 15.57
C ASP A 537 -3.97 -9.02 15.05
N PRO A 538 -3.00 -8.49 15.82
CA PRO A 538 -1.62 -8.32 15.36
C PRO A 538 -0.86 -9.65 15.24
N VAL A 539 -1.35 -10.74 15.85
CA VAL A 539 -0.70 -12.07 15.83
C VAL A 539 -1.20 -12.88 14.64
N SER A 540 -2.52 -13.05 14.52
CA SER A 540 -3.10 -13.85 13.42
C SER A 540 -3.32 -13.04 12.13
N GLY A 541 -3.41 -11.70 12.24
CA GLY A 541 -3.85 -10.83 11.16
C GLY A 541 -5.36 -10.87 10.93
N ASN A 542 -6.16 -11.51 11.79
CA ASN A 542 -7.59 -11.60 11.60
C ASN A 542 -8.27 -10.23 11.71
N THR A 543 -8.86 -9.77 10.60
CA THR A 543 -9.52 -8.47 10.50
C THR A 543 -10.88 -8.40 11.19
N ARG A 544 -11.36 -9.49 11.80
CA ARG A 544 -12.58 -9.50 12.62
C ARG A 544 -12.35 -9.10 14.07
N HIS A 545 -11.11 -9.09 14.53
CA HIS A 545 -10.78 -8.79 15.92
C HIS A 545 -10.08 -7.45 16.04
N ILE A 546 -10.39 -6.77 17.13
CA ILE A 546 -9.67 -5.60 17.63
C ILE A 546 -8.99 -6.06 18.92
N THR A 547 -7.69 -5.83 19.01
CA THR A 547 -6.90 -6.15 20.21
C THR A 547 -6.51 -4.85 20.91
N ILE A 548 -6.85 -4.74 22.19
CA ILE A 548 -6.56 -3.58 23.02
C ILE A 548 -5.68 -4.03 24.18
N THR A 549 -4.51 -3.42 24.34
CA THR A 549 -3.68 -3.58 25.54
C THR A 549 -3.74 -2.32 26.38
N ALA A 550 -3.76 -2.46 27.70
CA ALA A 550 -3.94 -1.34 28.62
C ALA A 550 -3.14 -1.51 29.92
N ASN A 551 -2.56 -0.42 30.41
CA ASN A 551 -1.92 -0.35 31.72
C ASN A 551 -2.21 1.01 32.39
N TYR A 552 -2.00 1.08 33.70
CA TYR A 552 -2.12 2.33 34.44
C TYR A 552 -1.04 3.35 34.02
N GLY A 553 -1.32 4.63 34.25
CA GLY A 553 -0.37 5.72 33.99
C GLY A 553 -0.18 6.04 32.51
N LEU A 554 1.05 6.45 32.16
CA LEU A 554 1.48 6.82 30.80
C LEU A 554 1.82 5.59 29.94
N GLY A 555 1.61 5.74 28.62
CA GLY A 555 1.69 4.64 27.66
C GLY A 555 3.10 4.10 27.43
N GLU A 556 4.13 4.81 27.90
CA GLU A 556 5.54 4.40 27.79
C GLU A 556 5.79 3.02 28.41
N SER A 557 5.09 2.68 29.49
CA SER A 557 5.18 1.36 30.15
C SER A 557 4.64 0.21 29.30
N VAL A 558 3.65 0.47 28.43
CA VAL A 558 3.08 -0.53 27.52
C VAL A 558 3.93 -0.66 26.27
N VAL A 559 4.36 0.48 25.70
CA VAL A 559 5.13 0.52 24.44
C VAL A 559 6.53 -0.07 24.60
N SER A 560 7.15 0.07 25.78
CA SER A 560 8.47 -0.50 26.07
C SER A 560 8.47 -2.00 26.40
N ALA A 561 7.29 -2.63 26.47
CA ALA A 561 7.09 -4.01 26.95
C ALA A 561 7.70 -4.27 28.35
N ALA A 562 7.88 -3.21 29.16
CA ALA A 562 8.46 -3.30 30.49
C ALA A 562 7.45 -3.73 31.57
N ALA A 563 6.16 -3.68 31.24
CA ALA A 563 5.06 -4.11 32.08
C ALA A 563 4.23 -5.22 31.42
N ASP A 564 3.49 -5.97 32.24
CA ASP A 564 2.51 -6.96 31.84
C ASP A 564 1.10 -6.33 31.87
N PRO A 565 0.56 -5.88 30.72
CA PRO A 565 -0.70 -5.12 30.64
C PRO A 565 -1.93 -6.04 30.58
N ASP A 566 -3.11 -5.47 30.79
CA ASP A 566 -4.36 -6.15 30.44
C ASP A 566 -4.52 -6.22 28.91
N THR A 567 -5.07 -7.32 28.41
CA THR A 567 -5.39 -7.52 26.99
C THR A 567 -6.87 -7.83 26.81
N PHE A 568 -7.52 -7.12 25.90
CA PHE A 568 -8.92 -7.28 25.56
C PHE A 568 -9.07 -7.57 24.07
N VAL A 569 -9.98 -8.49 23.73
CA VAL A 569 -10.32 -8.84 22.35
C VAL A 569 -11.79 -8.52 22.11
N VAL A 570 -12.05 -7.77 21.04
CA VAL A 570 -13.39 -7.37 20.62
C VAL A 570 -13.61 -7.83 19.18
N ALA A 571 -14.70 -8.55 18.92
CA ALA A 571 -15.12 -8.90 17.58
C ALA A 571 -15.87 -7.73 16.94
N LYS A 572 -15.66 -7.52 15.64
CA LYS A 572 -16.40 -6.56 14.83
C LYS A 572 -17.03 -7.24 13.62
N THR A 573 -18.21 -6.77 13.24
CA THR A 573 -18.94 -7.23 12.05
C THR A 573 -18.65 -6.31 10.86
N TYR A 574 -18.47 -6.91 9.67
CA TYR A 574 -18.14 -6.16 8.45
C TYR A 574 -19.31 -5.28 7.97
N ASP A 575 -20.55 -5.78 8.07
CA ASP A 575 -21.73 -5.11 7.51
C ASP A 575 -22.50 -4.22 8.51
N SER A 576 -22.70 -4.66 9.77
CA SER A 576 -23.52 -3.93 10.75
C SER A 576 -22.74 -2.91 11.59
N ARG A 577 -21.41 -2.92 11.53
CA ARG A 577 -20.52 -2.02 12.30
C ARG A 577 -20.76 -2.14 13.82
N GLU A 578 -21.17 -3.32 14.24
CA GLU A 578 -21.37 -3.65 15.64
C GLU A 578 -20.08 -4.27 16.19
N VAL A 579 -19.82 -3.99 17.47
CA VAL A 579 -18.69 -4.51 18.21
C VAL A 579 -19.21 -5.36 19.37
N GLU A 580 -18.60 -6.52 19.57
CA GLU A 580 -18.94 -7.45 20.63
C GLU A 580 -17.68 -7.83 21.40
N PHE A 581 -17.71 -7.68 22.71
CA PHE A 581 -16.61 -8.09 23.58
C PHE A 581 -16.49 -9.61 23.58
N VAL A 582 -15.27 -10.13 23.35
CA VAL A 582 -15.00 -11.57 23.24
C VAL A 582 -14.27 -12.08 24.47
N GLN A 583 -13.14 -11.46 24.82
CA GLN A 583 -12.23 -11.98 25.84
C GLN A 583 -11.48 -10.87 26.57
N GLU A 584 -11.16 -11.12 27.84
CA GLU A 584 -10.18 -10.38 28.64
C GLU A 584 -9.10 -11.34 29.18
N GLU A 585 -7.88 -10.84 29.26
CA GLU A 585 -6.74 -11.45 29.93
C GLU A 585 -6.07 -10.37 30.79
N LEU A 586 -5.95 -10.60 32.10
CA LEU A 586 -5.47 -9.60 33.04
C LEU A 586 -3.97 -9.76 33.31
N GLY A 587 -3.23 -8.67 33.15
CA GLY A 587 -1.80 -8.61 33.45
C GLY A 587 -1.50 -8.23 34.90
N GLU A 588 -0.25 -8.40 35.33
CA GLU A 588 0.20 -8.04 36.68
C GLU A 588 0.10 -6.54 37.00
N LYS A 589 0.30 -5.68 35.98
CA LYS A 589 0.24 -4.20 36.07
C LYS A 589 1.05 -3.58 37.23
N LYS A 590 2.18 -4.21 37.61
CA LYS A 590 3.01 -3.77 38.76
C LYS A 590 3.80 -2.49 38.49
N LEU A 591 4.24 -2.29 37.27
CA LEU A 591 5.08 -1.16 36.87
C LEU A 591 4.28 -0.23 35.96
N PHE A 592 4.24 1.05 36.31
CA PHE A 592 3.62 2.07 35.47
C PHE A 592 4.34 3.40 35.59
N THR A 593 4.31 4.18 34.51
CA THR A 593 5.04 5.46 34.40
C THR A 593 4.10 6.63 34.66
N VAL A 594 4.54 7.63 35.41
CA VAL A 594 3.77 8.86 35.69
C VAL A 594 4.58 10.12 35.41
N LEU A 595 3.91 11.26 35.27
CA LEU A 595 4.58 12.55 35.15
C LEU A 595 5.29 12.94 36.45
N SER A 596 6.49 13.48 36.33
CA SER A 596 7.22 14.06 37.46
C SER A 596 6.79 15.49 37.74
N GLU A 597 6.79 15.90 39.01
CA GLU A 597 6.48 17.26 39.44
C GLU A 597 7.47 18.28 38.86
N THR A 598 8.75 17.92 38.79
CA THR A 598 9.84 18.77 38.29
C THR A 598 10.01 18.76 36.76
N GLY A 599 9.15 18.03 36.04
CA GLY A 599 9.30 17.76 34.60
C GLY A 599 9.94 16.39 34.33
N GLY A 600 9.64 15.82 33.17
CA GLY A 600 9.99 14.44 32.82
C GLY A 600 8.98 13.40 33.33
N THR A 601 9.38 12.13 33.28
CA THR A 601 8.60 10.96 33.73
C THR A 601 9.34 10.21 34.84
N ARG A 602 8.60 9.40 35.60
CA ARG A 602 9.17 8.47 36.59
C ARG A 602 8.35 7.19 36.63
N ASP A 603 9.03 6.07 36.82
CA ASP A 603 8.37 4.79 37.04
C ASP A 603 7.95 4.62 38.50
N VAL A 604 6.79 4.02 38.68
CA VAL A 604 6.20 3.70 39.97
C VAL A 604 5.90 2.21 40.00
N THR A 605 6.37 1.54 41.04
CA THR A 605 6.00 0.16 41.31
C THR A 605 4.86 0.13 42.32
N GLY A 606 3.70 -0.36 41.88
CA GLY A 606 2.53 -0.59 42.72
C GLY A 606 2.42 -2.04 43.18
N GLU A 607 1.38 -2.32 43.97
CA GLU A 607 0.96 -3.71 44.25
C GLU A 607 0.35 -4.34 42.99
N ALA A 608 0.55 -5.64 42.80
CA ALA A 608 -0.03 -6.37 41.66
C ALA A 608 -1.56 -6.34 41.73
N ARG A 609 -2.22 -5.85 40.68
CA ARG A 609 -3.69 -5.76 40.59
C ARG A 609 -4.23 -6.82 39.63
N LEU A 610 -3.95 -8.08 39.97
CA LEU A 610 -4.26 -9.24 39.13
C LEU A 610 -5.76 -9.52 38.94
N SER A 611 -6.60 -9.05 39.87
CA SER A 611 -8.05 -9.29 39.84
C SER A 611 -8.87 -8.13 39.30
N GLU A 612 -8.24 -7.01 38.95
CA GLU A 612 -8.93 -5.79 38.53
C GLU A 612 -8.43 -5.37 37.14
N ALA A 613 -9.36 -5.33 36.19
CA ALA A 613 -9.14 -4.73 34.89
C ALA A 613 -8.91 -3.22 35.02
N CYS A 614 -7.92 -2.67 34.32
CA CYS A 614 -7.69 -1.23 34.27
C CYS A 614 -8.72 -0.48 33.41
N LEU A 615 -9.50 -1.20 32.59
CA LEU A 615 -10.62 -0.66 31.82
C LEU A 615 -11.92 -1.36 32.18
N SER A 616 -13.01 -0.60 32.18
CA SER A 616 -14.37 -1.16 32.16
C SER A 616 -14.72 -1.71 30.77
N ARG A 617 -15.68 -2.64 30.72
CA ARG A 617 -16.17 -3.20 29.45
C ARG A 617 -16.77 -2.11 28.54
N GLU A 618 -17.39 -1.09 29.13
CA GLU A 618 -17.92 0.06 28.41
C GLU A 618 -16.81 0.86 27.71
N GLN A 619 -15.69 1.11 28.40
CA GLN A 619 -14.52 1.79 27.83
C GLN A 619 -13.84 0.96 26.73
N VAL A 620 -13.81 -0.36 26.87
CA VAL A 620 -13.30 -1.29 25.84
C VAL A 620 -14.16 -1.20 24.57
N LEU A 621 -15.49 -1.20 24.70
CA LEU A 621 -16.40 -1.05 23.56
C LEU A 621 -16.36 0.37 22.97
N GLU A 622 -16.10 1.41 23.76
CA GLU A 622 -15.86 2.77 23.29
C GLU A 622 -14.62 2.85 22.39
N LEU A 623 -13.49 2.29 22.84
CA LEU A 623 -12.27 2.15 22.03
C LEU A 623 -12.53 1.37 20.74
N ALA A 624 -13.27 0.26 20.81
CA ALA A 624 -13.60 -0.52 19.62
C ALA A 624 -14.45 0.26 18.60
N LYS A 625 -15.33 1.17 19.05
CA LYS A 625 -16.05 2.09 18.14
C LYS A 625 -15.09 3.09 17.48
N VAL A 626 -14.09 3.59 18.22
CA VAL A 626 -13.03 4.45 17.65
C VAL A 626 -12.25 3.68 16.58
N ALA A 627 -11.89 2.42 16.82
CA ALA A 627 -11.21 1.58 15.82
C ALA A 627 -11.96 1.53 14.48
N LEU A 628 -13.29 1.35 14.51
CA LEU A 628 -14.11 1.35 13.28
C LEU A 628 -14.09 2.69 12.54
N VAL A 629 -14.11 3.81 13.28
CA VAL A 629 -14.03 5.15 12.70
C VAL A 629 -12.68 5.37 12.04
N LEU A 630 -11.59 5.01 12.72
CA LEU A 630 -10.23 5.20 12.23
C LEU A 630 -9.93 4.31 11.03
N GLU A 631 -10.23 3.02 11.09
CA GLU A 631 -10.02 2.08 9.98
C GLU A 631 -10.74 2.55 8.70
N ARG A 632 -11.96 3.09 8.83
CA ARG A 632 -12.69 3.66 7.71
C ARG A 632 -12.07 4.96 7.19
N ALA A 633 -11.64 5.84 8.08
CA ALA A 633 -11.05 7.12 7.71
C ALA A 633 -9.69 6.95 7.02
N TYR A 634 -8.88 5.99 7.45
CA TYR A 634 -7.58 5.65 6.87
C TYR A 634 -7.67 4.61 5.75
N ALA A 635 -8.84 3.97 5.55
CA ALA A 635 -9.07 2.89 4.58
C ALA A 635 -8.11 1.69 4.72
N ALA A 636 -7.57 1.46 5.92
CA ALA A 636 -6.70 0.33 6.22
C ALA A 636 -6.51 0.15 7.75
N PRO A 637 -6.13 -1.05 8.23
CA PRO A 637 -5.93 -1.31 9.66
C PRO A 637 -4.92 -0.38 10.32
N ARG A 638 -5.18 -0.02 11.59
CA ARG A 638 -4.37 0.92 12.36
C ARG A 638 -3.84 0.29 13.66
N ASP A 639 -2.62 0.66 14.00
CA ASP A 639 -2.02 0.57 15.33
C ASP A 639 -2.13 1.96 15.96
N THR A 640 -2.75 2.08 17.13
CA THR A 640 -3.09 3.35 17.74
C THR A 640 -2.69 3.42 19.20
N GLU A 641 -2.14 4.56 19.62
CA GLU A 641 -1.86 4.86 21.03
C GLU A 641 -2.99 5.72 21.59
N TRP A 642 -3.45 5.42 22.81
CA TRP A 642 -4.56 6.10 23.44
C TRP A 642 -4.36 6.27 24.94
N ALA A 643 -5.14 7.18 25.53
CA ALA A 643 -5.12 7.48 26.96
C ALA A 643 -6.50 7.90 27.47
N TYR A 644 -6.85 7.47 28.68
CA TYR A 644 -7.95 8.01 29.46
C TYR A 644 -7.45 8.99 30.51
N PHE A 645 -8.17 10.10 30.63
CA PHE A 645 -8.04 11.03 31.74
C PHE A 645 -9.39 11.61 32.11
N LYS A 646 -9.85 11.39 33.34
CA LYS A 646 -11.15 11.85 33.85
C LYS A 646 -12.31 11.43 32.93
N ASP A 647 -12.36 10.12 32.65
CA ASP A 647 -13.36 9.47 31.79
C ASP A 647 -13.44 10.02 30.35
N LYS A 648 -12.37 10.66 29.87
CA LYS A 648 -12.28 11.13 28.48
C LYS A 648 -11.18 10.39 27.74
N LEU A 649 -11.54 9.84 26.58
CA LEU A 649 -10.63 9.18 25.67
C LEU A 649 -9.86 10.19 24.82
N PHE A 650 -8.54 10.09 24.84
CA PHE A 650 -7.62 10.82 23.99
C PHE A 650 -6.85 9.84 23.10
N MET A 651 -6.85 10.08 21.80
CA MET A 651 -5.99 9.38 20.86
C MET A 651 -4.68 10.15 20.71
N LEU A 652 -3.56 9.45 20.90
CA LEU A 652 -2.22 10.03 20.96
C LEU A 652 -1.40 9.77 19.70
N GLN A 653 -1.70 8.70 18.96
CA GLN A 653 -1.09 8.39 17.67
C GLN A 653 -1.96 7.38 16.90
N ALA A 654 -1.84 7.38 15.57
CA ALA A 654 -2.33 6.33 14.69
C ALA A 654 -1.26 5.99 13.63
N ARG A 655 -1.01 4.71 13.37
CA ARG A 655 0.00 4.22 12.42
C ARG A 655 -0.59 3.07 11.59
N PRO A 656 -0.13 2.82 10.36
CA PRO A 656 -0.49 1.62 9.63
C PRO A 656 0.06 0.36 10.33
N VAL A 657 -0.69 -0.75 10.28
CA VAL A 657 -0.17 -2.07 10.68
C VAL A 657 0.60 -2.66 9.51
N THR A 658 1.93 -2.76 9.63
CA THR A 658 2.84 -3.16 8.54
C THR A 658 3.14 -4.66 8.49
N SER A 659 2.93 -5.38 9.60
CA SER A 659 3.21 -6.83 9.71
C SER A 659 2.21 -7.73 8.99
N LEU A 660 1.06 -7.21 8.57
CA LEU A 660 -0.01 -8.03 7.98
C LEU A 660 0.42 -8.71 6.67
N ASP A 661 1.33 -8.09 5.93
CA ASP A 661 1.72 -8.48 4.56
C ASP A 661 3.12 -9.13 4.47
N GLN A 662 3.78 -9.40 5.60
CA GLN A 662 5.15 -9.93 5.67
C GLN A 662 5.19 -11.42 6.00
N ILE A 663 4.73 -12.27 5.08
CA ILE A 663 4.98 -13.72 5.15
C ILE A 663 5.57 -14.14 3.82
N ASP A 664 6.87 -13.92 3.63
CA ASP A 664 7.56 -14.55 2.51
C ASP A 664 7.66 -16.06 2.81
N THR A 665 7.15 -16.89 1.90
CA THR A 665 7.24 -18.35 2.02
C THR A 665 8.69 -18.83 1.88
N GLN A 666 8.99 -20.05 2.35
CA GLN A 666 10.33 -20.64 2.10
C GLN A 666 10.64 -20.72 0.61
N PHE A 667 9.61 -20.94 -0.23
CA PHE A 667 9.75 -20.91 -1.67
C PHE A 667 10.09 -19.51 -2.19
N GLU A 668 9.41 -18.46 -1.73
CA GLU A 668 9.71 -17.07 -2.12
C GLU A 668 11.11 -16.63 -1.67
N PHE A 669 11.56 -17.09 -0.50
CA PHE A 669 12.93 -16.85 -0.05
C PHE A 669 13.96 -17.52 -0.97
N LEU A 670 13.72 -18.77 -1.39
CA LEU A 670 14.62 -19.50 -2.28
C LEU A 670 14.65 -18.96 -3.71
N HIS A 671 13.52 -18.43 -4.19
CA HIS A 671 13.35 -17.93 -5.56
C HIS A 671 13.33 -16.40 -5.62
N GLU A 672 13.80 -15.71 -4.58
CA GLU A 672 13.80 -14.24 -4.51
C GLU A 672 14.57 -13.60 -5.68
N SER A 673 15.59 -14.31 -6.17
CA SER A 673 16.45 -13.89 -7.28
C SER A 673 15.97 -14.40 -8.66
N ASP A 674 14.87 -15.14 -8.73
CA ASP A 674 14.35 -15.64 -10.00
C ASP A 674 13.75 -14.50 -10.81
N GLN A 675 14.18 -14.34 -12.06
CA GLN A 675 13.71 -13.25 -12.91
C GLN A 675 12.56 -13.69 -13.83
N GLY A 676 11.54 -12.83 -13.90
CA GLY A 676 10.45 -12.90 -14.87
C GLY A 676 10.96 -12.97 -16.31
N MET A 677 10.10 -13.38 -17.24
CA MET A 677 10.40 -13.07 -18.64
C MET A 677 10.26 -11.57 -18.85
N ASP A 678 11.38 -10.89 -19.09
CA ASP A 678 11.41 -9.49 -19.48
C ASP A 678 10.63 -9.29 -20.79
N SER A 679 9.61 -8.43 -20.75
CA SER A 679 8.86 -8.04 -21.95
C SER A 679 8.30 -6.63 -21.83
N GLU A 680 8.46 -5.83 -22.87
CA GLU A 680 7.96 -4.46 -22.96
C GLU A 680 6.46 -4.36 -23.30
N ILE A 681 5.79 -5.51 -23.44
CA ILE A 681 4.34 -5.60 -23.61
C ILE A 681 3.77 -5.91 -22.24
N ASP A 682 2.96 -5.01 -21.67
CA ASP A 682 2.49 -5.12 -20.29
C ASP A 682 1.88 -6.50 -19.98
N ALA A 683 1.03 -7.03 -20.87
CA ALA A 683 0.43 -8.38 -20.78
C ALA A 683 1.44 -9.55 -20.79
N LEU A 684 2.75 -9.27 -20.84
CA LEU A 684 3.86 -10.21 -20.83
C LEU A 684 4.91 -9.93 -19.78
N SER A 685 4.73 -8.87 -18.97
CA SER A 685 5.39 -8.79 -17.68
C SER A 685 4.93 -10.01 -16.89
N LYS A 686 5.68 -11.12 -16.98
CA LYS A 686 5.48 -12.24 -16.09
C LYS A 686 5.86 -11.69 -14.74
N ALA A 687 4.87 -11.32 -13.92
CA ALA A 687 5.00 -11.67 -12.54
C ALA A 687 5.26 -13.18 -12.59
N ASN A 688 6.50 -13.59 -12.34
CA ASN A 688 6.73 -14.99 -12.05
C ASN A 688 5.90 -15.22 -10.80
N VAL A 689 4.68 -15.74 -10.99
CA VAL A 689 3.79 -16.12 -9.89
C VAL A 689 4.00 -17.60 -9.58
N GLY A 690 5.10 -18.19 -10.07
CA GLY A 690 5.29 -19.64 -10.18
C GLY A 690 6.39 -20.21 -9.31
#